data_AF-A0AAX7VJN5-F1
#
_entry.id   AF-A0AAX7VJN5-F1
#
_cell.length_a   1.000
_cell.length_b   1.000
_cell.length_c   1.000
_cell.angle_alpha   90.00
_cell.angle_beta   90.00
_cell.angle_gamma   90.00
#
_symmetry.space_group_name_H-M   'P 1'
#
loop_
_entity.id
_entity.type
_entity.pdbx_description
1 polymer ?
#
loop_
_entity_poly.entity_id
_entity_poly.type
_entity_poly.pdbx_seq_one_letter_code
_entity_poly.pdbx_strand_id
1 'polypeptide(L)'
;MNIEPAILVMHHSMKPHPAITATLLDFMCRIIPHFFPPLESQVRQGVFNSLNFIMEKRVLAHLAPLFDNPKLDRELRSMLRERFPEFCSPPSPPTEVKMEESVSMEMDNHVLDKEESCYDNTEATFSDDEEEVNNKGKKREFRFHPIKEAVIEEPADITPWLDQLDDTMKEKVQQIQKTSDTETQCEVMQEIVDLILEEDFDTEQMSALASCLAELFKDHFRGEVLPEEITEESLEESVCKPVCLIFRNLVTMQEDNSGFSVLLDMLAELYQKQPKIGYHLLYYLKASKAANGKMMLYESFAQATALGDLHTCLMMDMKACQEDDVRLLCYLTPSIYSEFPDETLRSGELLNMIVAVIDSTQLQELMCHVMMGNLVMFRKDSVLNILIQSLEWETFEQYSTWQLFLAHSIPLETIIPILQHLKYKEHPEALSCLLLQLRREKPSEEMVKMVLSRPCHPEDQFATSILRHWATKYDDTLAENIKAQLIKNNNQPRKRQSLRSSSSKLAQLTLEQILEHMDNLRLSLSNTKNNCQYPHTQWSSEMLPTLTPCDELTFNVLFPWRPAVEGHCVWLISHNALGEGGTQTDFNSRHDDDDFCSFFGGMGCTFFLENPHFLLFLAPPSCLAPCSKSSVMSMSSLYKN
;
A
#
# COMPACT_ATOMS: atom_id res chain seq x y z
N MET A 1 8.87 -22.97 -14.81
CA MET A 1 8.60 -21.53 -14.68
C MET A 1 8.38 -21.07 -13.23
N ASN A 2 7.73 -21.83 -12.33
CA ASN A 2 7.44 -21.31 -10.97
C ASN A 2 8.66 -21.24 -10.02
N ILE A 3 9.61 -22.17 -10.13
CA ILE A 3 10.77 -22.28 -9.21
C ILE A 3 12.05 -21.62 -9.73
N GLU A 4 12.09 -21.29 -11.02
CA GLU A 4 13.23 -20.68 -11.70
C GLU A 4 13.55 -19.26 -11.20
N PRO A 5 12.58 -18.37 -10.94
CA PRO A 5 12.88 -17.01 -10.48
C PRO A 5 13.72 -17.01 -9.19
N ALA A 6 13.43 -17.91 -8.25
CA ALA A 6 14.16 -17.98 -6.98
C ALA A 6 15.65 -18.30 -7.19
N ILE A 7 15.96 -19.32 -7.99
CA ILE A 7 17.36 -19.73 -8.21
C ILE A 7 18.13 -18.72 -9.07
N LEU A 8 17.46 -18.07 -10.03
CA LEU A 8 18.08 -17.03 -10.85
C LEU A 8 18.36 -15.76 -10.04
N VAL A 9 17.46 -15.35 -9.14
CA VAL A 9 17.73 -14.24 -8.21
C VAL A 9 18.95 -14.55 -7.35
N MET A 10 19.01 -15.74 -6.74
CA MET A 10 20.18 -16.17 -5.97
C MET A 10 21.48 -16.11 -6.80
N HIS A 11 21.44 -16.58 -8.05
CA HIS A 11 22.60 -16.59 -8.93
C HIS A 11 23.06 -15.20 -9.35
N HIS A 12 22.14 -14.38 -9.87
CA HIS A 12 22.46 -13.05 -10.39
C HIS A 12 22.77 -12.03 -9.29
N SER A 13 22.19 -12.18 -8.09
CA SER A 13 22.50 -11.32 -6.94
C SER A 13 23.84 -11.65 -6.26
N MET A 14 24.44 -12.82 -6.49
CA MET A 14 25.68 -13.24 -5.82
C MET A 14 26.86 -12.27 -6.09
N LYS A 15 26.88 -11.62 -7.26
CA LYS A 15 27.92 -10.65 -7.60
C LYS A 15 27.65 -9.24 -7.02
N PRO A 16 26.51 -8.58 -7.30
CA PRO A 16 26.24 -7.22 -6.84
C PRO A 16 25.74 -7.13 -5.38
N HIS A 17 24.98 -8.12 -4.91
CA HIS A 17 24.28 -8.11 -3.62
C HIS A 17 24.30 -9.49 -2.93
N PRO A 18 25.48 -9.97 -2.48
CA PRO A 18 25.63 -11.32 -1.92
C PRO A 18 24.73 -11.60 -0.70
N ALA A 19 24.32 -10.56 0.04
CA ALA A 19 23.38 -10.68 1.15
C ALA A 19 22.01 -11.24 0.72
N ILE A 20 21.49 -10.85 -0.44
CA ILE A 20 20.22 -11.37 -0.96
C ILE A 20 20.32 -12.88 -1.18
N THR A 21 21.40 -13.32 -1.83
CA THR A 21 21.64 -14.75 -2.05
C THR A 21 21.79 -15.51 -0.74
N ALA A 22 22.52 -14.95 0.22
CA ALA A 22 22.71 -15.57 1.53
C ALA A 22 21.37 -15.77 2.26
N THR A 23 20.54 -14.73 2.33
CA THR A 23 19.23 -14.79 2.99
C THR A 23 18.30 -15.81 2.33
N LEU A 24 18.27 -15.89 1.00
CA LEU A 24 17.41 -16.85 0.29
C LEU A 24 17.88 -18.30 0.48
N LEU A 25 19.19 -18.53 0.52
CA LEU A 25 19.76 -19.86 0.79
C LEU A 25 19.54 -20.28 2.25
N ASP A 26 19.68 -19.35 3.19
CA ASP A 26 19.41 -19.59 4.62
C ASP A 26 17.92 -19.91 4.84
N PHE A 27 17.03 -19.10 4.26
CA PHE A 27 15.59 -19.35 4.27
C PHE A 27 15.25 -20.72 3.71
N MET A 28 15.81 -21.09 2.55
CA MET A 28 15.58 -22.41 1.94
C MET A 28 16.02 -23.56 2.86
N CYS A 29 17.10 -23.40 3.62
CA CYS A 29 17.55 -24.43 4.57
C CYS A 29 16.66 -24.51 5.81
N ARG A 30 16.27 -23.36 6.37
CA ARG A 30 15.48 -23.28 7.61
C ARG A 30 14.01 -23.63 7.40
N ILE A 31 13.42 -23.31 6.24
CA ILE A 31 12.01 -23.58 5.98
C ILE A 31 11.69 -25.09 5.91
N ILE A 32 12.67 -25.94 5.59
CA ILE A 32 12.47 -27.40 5.44
C ILE A 32 11.95 -28.06 6.74
N PRO A 33 12.62 -27.92 7.89
CA PRO A 33 12.12 -28.45 9.16
C PRO A 33 10.97 -27.63 9.77
N HIS A 34 10.83 -26.35 9.41
CA HIS A 34 9.92 -25.43 10.10
C HIS A 34 8.58 -25.17 9.39
N PHE A 35 8.46 -25.45 8.08
CA PHE A 35 7.23 -25.17 7.34
C PHE A 35 6.03 -25.94 7.89
N PHE A 36 6.21 -27.26 8.08
CA PHE A 36 5.22 -28.13 8.71
C PHE A 36 5.93 -29.39 9.21
N PRO A 37 6.35 -29.44 10.49
CA PRO A 37 7.21 -30.51 11.03
C PRO A 37 6.73 -31.94 10.74
N PRO A 38 5.42 -32.27 10.79
CA PRO A 38 4.94 -33.62 10.45
C PRO A 38 5.23 -34.06 9.00
N LEU A 39 5.44 -33.13 8.07
CA LEU A 39 5.74 -33.40 6.66
C LEU A 39 7.14 -32.93 6.26
N GLU A 40 8.07 -32.72 7.21
CA GLU A 40 9.46 -32.30 6.93
C GLU A 40 10.08 -33.11 5.79
N SER A 41 9.94 -34.44 5.82
CA SER A 41 10.48 -35.33 4.80
C SER A 41 9.95 -35.02 3.39
N GLN A 42 8.66 -34.67 3.28
CA GLN A 42 8.03 -34.33 2.00
C GLN A 42 8.47 -32.95 1.51
N VAL A 43 8.57 -31.97 2.42
CA VAL A 43 9.09 -30.63 2.10
C VAL A 43 10.53 -30.72 1.62
N ARG A 44 11.38 -31.47 2.33
CA ARG A 44 12.77 -31.74 1.93
C ARG A 44 12.83 -32.36 0.54
N GLN A 45 12.00 -33.37 0.28
CA GLN A 45 11.96 -34.03 -1.03
C GLN A 45 11.49 -33.07 -2.13
N GLY A 46 10.53 -32.18 -1.84
CA GLY A 46 10.05 -31.15 -2.77
C GLY A 46 11.15 -30.17 -3.17
N VAL A 47 11.94 -29.68 -2.20
CA VAL A 47 13.09 -28.81 -2.46
C VAL A 47 14.16 -29.56 -3.27
N PHE A 48 14.50 -30.79 -2.87
CA PHE A 48 15.47 -31.63 -3.58
C PHE A 48 15.06 -31.88 -5.05
N ASN A 49 13.80 -32.23 -5.30
CA ASN A 49 13.27 -32.43 -6.64
C ASN A 49 13.31 -31.14 -7.47
N SER A 50 13.05 -29.98 -6.83
CA SER A 50 13.11 -28.67 -7.48
C SER A 50 14.54 -28.33 -7.94
N LEU A 51 15.53 -28.56 -7.07
CA LEU A 51 16.94 -28.34 -7.39
C LEU A 51 17.45 -29.28 -8.50
N ASN A 52 17.04 -30.55 -8.48
CA ASN A 52 17.32 -31.48 -9.58
C ASN A 52 16.68 -31.03 -10.89
N PHE A 53 15.40 -30.64 -10.85
CA PHE A 53 14.70 -30.17 -12.03
C PHE A 53 15.34 -28.91 -12.63
N ILE A 54 15.85 -28.00 -11.81
CA ILE A 54 16.63 -26.83 -12.23
C ILE A 54 17.88 -27.24 -13.02
N MET A 55 18.63 -28.24 -12.52
CA MET A 55 19.83 -28.76 -13.20
C MET A 55 19.47 -29.52 -14.49
N GLU A 56 18.44 -30.38 -14.45
CA GLU A 56 17.95 -31.14 -15.62
C GLU A 56 17.50 -30.22 -16.76
N LYS A 57 16.79 -29.13 -16.42
CA LYS A 57 16.34 -28.12 -17.38
C LYS A 57 17.42 -27.11 -17.75
N ARG A 58 18.62 -27.21 -17.18
CA ARG A 58 19.75 -26.31 -17.41
C ARG A 58 19.42 -24.84 -17.15
N VAL A 59 18.48 -24.56 -16.24
CA VAL A 59 18.28 -23.20 -15.71
C VAL A 59 19.56 -22.76 -14.99
N LEU A 60 20.20 -23.69 -14.29
CA LEU A 60 21.55 -23.55 -13.74
C LEU A 60 22.28 -24.88 -13.96
N ALA A 61 23.41 -24.86 -14.67
CA ALA A 61 24.11 -26.09 -15.04
C ALA A 61 24.68 -26.85 -13.84
N HIS A 62 25.17 -26.12 -12.83
CA HIS A 62 25.74 -26.68 -11.61
C HIS A 62 25.40 -25.79 -10.41
N LEU A 63 24.96 -26.40 -9.30
CA LEU A 63 24.64 -25.68 -8.06
C LEU A 63 25.86 -25.46 -7.15
N ALA A 64 26.92 -26.27 -7.29
CA ALA A 64 28.11 -26.17 -6.44
C ALA A 64 28.77 -24.77 -6.42
N PRO A 65 28.91 -24.04 -7.54
CA PRO A 65 29.46 -22.67 -7.55
C PRO A 65 28.59 -21.65 -6.79
N LEU A 66 27.30 -21.93 -6.63
CA LEU A 66 26.35 -21.12 -5.87
C LEU A 66 26.41 -21.50 -4.38
N PHE A 67 26.39 -22.79 -4.06
CA PHE A 67 26.28 -23.31 -2.69
C PHE A 67 27.59 -23.25 -1.91
N ASP A 68 28.74 -23.35 -2.57
CA ASP A 68 30.07 -23.26 -1.93
C ASP A 68 30.80 -21.97 -2.32
N ASN A 69 30.05 -20.91 -2.63
CA ASN A 69 30.63 -19.64 -3.04
C ASN A 69 31.39 -18.97 -1.88
N PRO A 70 32.64 -18.51 -2.06
CA PRO A 70 33.44 -17.93 -0.98
C PRO A 70 32.87 -16.62 -0.42
N LYS A 71 31.92 -15.96 -1.12
CA LYS A 71 31.21 -14.79 -0.60
C LYS A 71 30.14 -15.12 0.44
N LEU A 72 29.73 -16.38 0.53
CA LEU A 72 28.83 -16.84 1.58
C LEU A 72 29.63 -17.10 2.86
N ASP A 73 29.02 -16.79 4.00
CA ASP A 73 29.57 -17.08 5.30
C ASP A 73 29.78 -18.59 5.49
N ARG A 74 30.68 -18.94 6.41
CA ARG A 74 31.11 -20.32 6.59
C ARG A 74 29.99 -21.19 7.17
N GLU A 75 29.12 -20.62 7.98
CA GLU A 75 28.06 -21.34 8.69
C GLU A 75 26.95 -21.74 7.72
N LEU A 76 26.49 -20.81 6.88
CA LEU A 76 25.53 -21.10 5.81
C LEU A 76 26.03 -22.17 4.84
N ARG A 77 27.30 -22.11 4.43
CA ARG A 77 27.91 -23.15 3.58
C ARG A 77 27.96 -24.52 4.26
N SER A 78 28.15 -24.55 5.57
CA SER A 78 28.08 -25.79 6.37
C SER A 78 26.65 -26.34 6.38
N MET A 79 25.66 -25.48 6.62
CA MET A 79 24.24 -25.84 6.64
C MET A 79 23.78 -26.39 5.28
N LEU A 80 24.19 -25.76 4.18
CA LEU A 80 23.91 -26.24 2.81
C LEU A 80 24.54 -27.61 2.55
N ARG A 81 25.77 -27.84 3.01
CA ARG A 81 26.47 -29.12 2.84
C ARG A 81 25.85 -30.25 3.65
N GLU A 82 25.34 -29.95 4.84
CA GLU A 82 24.62 -30.90 5.69
C GLU A 82 23.26 -31.28 5.08
N ARG A 83 22.51 -30.29 4.58
CA ARG A 83 21.17 -30.50 4.04
C ARG A 83 21.17 -31.07 2.61
N PHE A 84 22.14 -30.66 1.79
CA PHE A 84 22.22 -30.97 0.35
C PHE A 84 23.65 -31.36 -0.11
N PRO A 85 24.24 -32.43 0.45
CA PRO A 85 25.62 -32.82 0.12
C PRO A 85 25.83 -33.12 -1.37
N GLU A 86 24.78 -33.62 -2.05
CA GLU A 86 24.80 -34.00 -3.47
C GLU A 86 24.99 -32.79 -4.42
N PHE A 87 24.60 -31.59 -3.99
CA PHE A 87 24.69 -30.37 -4.81
C PHE A 87 25.93 -29.52 -4.49
N CYS A 88 26.68 -29.86 -3.43
CA CYS A 88 27.88 -29.14 -3.00
C CYS A 88 29.19 -29.67 -3.61
N SER A 89 29.15 -30.77 -4.36
CA SER A 89 30.34 -31.38 -4.96
C SER A 89 30.37 -31.16 -6.47
N PRO A 90 31.51 -30.78 -7.08
CA PRO A 90 31.65 -30.83 -8.53
C PRO A 90 31.58 -32.29 -9.00
N PRO A 91 30.97 -32.59 -10.16
CA PRO A 91 30.87 -33.96 -10.65
C PRO A 91 32.27 -34.55 -10.85
N SER A 92 32.50 -35.74 -10.29
CA SER A 92 33.69 -36.54 -10.57
C SER A 92 33.70 -36.91 -12.06
N PRO A 93 34.87 -36.97 -12.73
CA PRO A 93 34.92 -37.46 -14.11
C PRO A 93 34.37 -38.90 -14.14
N PRO A 94 33.55 -39.24 -15.15
CA PRO A 94 32.91 -40.55 -15.21
C PRO A 94 33.96 -41.64 -15.37
N THR A 95 33.89 -42.65 -14.51
CA THR A 95 34.71 -43.86 -14.60
C THR A 95 34.33 -44.61 -15.88
N GLU A 96 35.27 -44.69 -16.82
CA GLU A 96 35.11 -45.41 -18.08
C GLU A 96 34.83 -46.90 -17.83
N VAL A 97 33.70 -47.39 -18.36
CA VAL A 97 33.52 -48.80 -18.71
C VAL A 97 33.77 -48.91 -20.21
N LYS A 98 34.86 -49.61 -20.56
CA LYS A 98 35.32 -49.91 -21.92
C LYS A 98 34.23 -50.57 -22.78
N MET A 99 34.09 -50.10 -24.02
CA MET A 99 33.89 -50.97 -25.19
C MET A 99 34.43 -50.31 -26.48
N GLU A 100 35.55 -50.86 -26.94
CA GLU A 100 36.03 -51.11 -28.31
C GLU A 100 35.91 -50.02 -29.42
N GLU A 101 37.06 -49.37 -29.64
CA GLU A 101 37.90 -49.38 -30.86
C GLU A 101 37.33 -48.93 -32.23
N SER A 102 37.86 -47.81 -32.75
CA SER A 102 38.45 -47.76 -34.11
C SER A 102 39.42 -46.56 -34.24
N VAL A 103 40.55 -46.82 -34.91
CA VAL A 103 41.82 -46.07 -34.91
C VAL A 103 41.98 -45.19 -36.17
N SER A 104 42.84 -44.16 -36.03
CA SER A 104 43.69 -43.45 -37.02
C SER A 104 43.36 -41.95 -37.19
N MET A 105 44.29 -40.99 -37.23
CA MET A 105 45.76 -40.98 -37.21
C MET A 105 46.25 -39.56 -36.81
N GLU A 106 47.51 -39.48 -36.41
CA GLU A 106 48.25 -38.40 -35.76
C GLU A 106 48.56 -37.16 -36.64
N MET A 107 48.74 -35.97 -36.02
CA MET A 107 50.01 -35.22 -36.14
C MET A 107 50.18 -34.16 -35.03
N ASP A 108 51.44 -33.87 -34.78
CA ASP A 108 52.05 -33.45 -33.53
C ASP A 108 52.39 -31.93 -33.49
N ASN A 109 52.35 -31.42 -32.25
CA ASN A 109 53.23 -30.43 -31.62
C ASN A 109 53.06 -28.89 -31.72
N HIS A 110 53.19 -28.32 -30.50
CA HIS A 110 53.68 -27.00 -30.04
C HIS A 110 52.73 -25.81 -29.77
N VAL A 111 52.41 -25.67 -28.47
CA VAL A 111 52.71 -24.51 -27.57
C VAL A 111 51.80 -23.26 -27.52
N LEU A 112 51.20 -23.14 -26.32
CA LEU A 112 50.86 -21.98 -25.47
C LEU A 112 49.78 -20.96 -25.87
N ASP A 113 48.92 -20.77 -24.85
CA ASP A 113 48.23 -19.58 -24.38
C ASP A 113 46.86 -19.18 -24.94
N LYS A 114 45.88 -19.40 -24.04
CA LYS A 114 44.87 -18.47 -23.54
C LYS A 114 43.67 -18.11 -24.42
N GLU A 115 42.54 -18.66 -23.96
CA GLU A 115 41.20 -18.05 -23.86
C GLU A 115 40.54 -17.53 -25.15
N GLU A 116 39.51 -18.26 -25.61
CA GLU A 116 38.21 -17.67 -25.96
C GLU A 116 37.15 -18.78 -26.04
N SER A 117 36.25 -18.84 -25.04
CA SER A 117 35.04 -19.67 -25.07
C SER A 117 33.83 -18.75 -25.07
N CYS A 118 33.34 -18.51 -26.27
CA CYS A 118 32.06 -17.92 -26.64
C CYS A 118 30.89 -18.46 -25.81
N TYR A 119 30.35 -17.66 -24.89
CA TYR A 119 28.93 -17.63 -24.55
C TYR A 119 28.52 -16.20 -24.18
N ASP A 120 27.39 -15.81 -24.73
CA ASP A 120 26.78 -14.49 -24.79
C ASP A 120 26.61 -13.87 -23.38
N ASN A 121 27.28 -12.75 -23.11
CA ASN A 121 27.04 -11.92 -21.93
C ASN A 121 25.83 -11.02 -22.21
N THR A 122 24.62 -11.57 -22.17
CA THR A 122 23.45 -10.73 -21.87
C THR A 122 23.41 -10.54 -20.36
N GLU A 123 24.05 -9.46 -19.89
CA GLU A 123 23.81 -8.92 -18.54
C GLU A 123 22.30 -8.68 -18.42
N ALA A 124 21.64 -9.39 -17.51
CA ALA A 124 20.30 -9.05 -17.07
C ALA A 124 20.41 -7.77 -16.24
N THR A 125 20.37 -6.62 -16.91
CA THR A 125 20.27 -5.31 -16.29
C THR A 125 18.86 -5.16 -15.71
N PHE A 126 18.76 -4.78 -14.43
CA PHE A 126 17.49 -4.33 -13.86
C PHE A 126 16.97 -3.18 -14.72
N SER A 127 15.72 -3.27 -15.20
CA SER A 127 15.07 -2.21 -15.96
C SER A 127 14.65 -1.08 -15.02
N ASP A 128 15.63 -0.32 -14.53
CA ASP A 128 15.40 0.96 -13.86
C ASP A 128 16.61 1.87 -14.12
N ASP A 129 16.70 2.37 -15.34
CA ASP A 129 17.60 3.47 -15.73
C ASP A 129 16.83 4.38 -16.70
N GLU A 130 15.97 5.25 -16.16
CA GLU A 130 15.57 6.52 -16.77
C GLU A 130 15.45 7.58 -15.66
N GLU A 131 16.37 8.56 -15.73
CA GLU A 131 16.40 9.89 -15.13
C GLU A 131 16.51 10.04 -13.59
N GLU A 132 17.74 10.37 -13.15
CA GLU A 132 18.03 11.05 -11.88
C GLU A 132 17.24 12.36 -11.75
N VAL A 133 16.06 12.29 -11.13
CA VAL A 133 15.41 13.47 -10.57
C VAL A 133 15.66 13.48 -9.06
N ASN A 134 16.60 14.35 -8.67
CA ASN A 134 16.97 14.69 -7.31
C ASN A 134 15.73 14.92 -6.41
N ASN A 135 15.28 13.88 -5.71
CA ASN A 135 14.36 13.97 -4.60
C ASN A 135 14.98 13.29 -3.39
N LYS A 136 15.19 14.06 -2.33
CA LYS A 136 15.58 13.57 -1.00
C LYS A 136 14.40 12.77 -0.40
N GLY A 137 14.19 11.56 -0.88
CA GLY A 137 13.29 10.56 -0.28
C GLY A 137 14.08 9.65 0.65
N LYS A 138 13.57 9.45 1.86
CA LYS A 138 14.14 8.54 2.85
C LYS A 138 14.31 7.15 2.22
N LYS A 139 15.50 6.55 2.36
CA LYS A 139 15.73 5.14 2.01
C LYS A 139 14.71 4.30 2.78
N ARG A 140 13.83 3.60 2.05
CA ARG A 140 12.91 2.60 2.63
C ARG A 140 13.76 1.42 3.09
N GLU A 141 13.78 1.17 4.40
CA GLU A 141 14.37 -0.04 4.97
C GLU A 141 13.39 -1.19 4.78
N PHE A 142 13.80 -2.22 4.04
CA PHE A 142 13.15 -3.52 4.09
C PHE A 142 13.34 -4.10 5.49
N ARG A 143 12.27 -4.13 6.30
CA ARG A 143 12.30 -4.77 7.63
C ARG A 143 12.11 -6.28 7.47
N PHE A 144 13.22 -7.01 7.42
CA PHE A 144 13.21 -8.46 7.63
C PHE A 144 13.05 -8.73 9.12
N HIS A 145 12.01 -9.47 9.49
CA HIS A 145 11.84 -10.00 10.84
C HIS A 145 12.70 -11.28 10.97
N PRO A 146 13.67 -11.34 11.89
CA PRO A 146 14.48 -12.53 12.11
C PRO A 146 13.61 -13.73 12.53
N ILE A 147 13.94 -14.92 12.03
CA ILE A 147 13.36 -16.18 12.55
C ILE A 147 13.83 -16.33 14.00
N LYS A 148 12.90 -16.45 14.96
CA LYS A 148 13.21 -16.64 16.40
C LYS A 148 14.20 -17.80 16.56
N GLU A 149 15.45 -17.48 16.92
CA GLU A 149 16.47 -18.48 17.27
C GLU A 149 16.02 -19.25 18.52
N ALA A 150 16.20 -20.56 18.53
CA ALA A 150 16.01 -21.36 19.72
C ALA A 150 17.08 -20.99 20.76
N VAL A 151 16.71 -20.15 21.73
CA VAL A 151 17.60 -19.70 22.79
C VAL A 151 17.89 -20.87 23.72
N ILE A 152 19.17 -21.14 23.98
CA ILE A 152 19.62 -22.11 24.98
C ILE A 152 19.26 -21.54 26.36
N GLU A 153 18.47 -22.28 27.15
CA GLU A 153 18.05 -21.87 28.50
C GLU A 153 19.26 -21.86 29.45
N GLU A 154 19.82 -20.67 29.67
CA GLU A 154 20.70 -20.44 30.81
C GLU A 154 19.87 -20.23 32.08
N PRO A 155 20.22 -20.87 33.21
CA PRO A 155 19.50 -20.70 34.46
C PRO A 155 19.47 -19.22 34.87
N ALA A 156 18.32 -18.76 35.37
CA ALA A 156 18.15 -17.38 35.86
C ALA A 156 19.21 -17.05 36.92
N ASP A 157 20.12 -16.11 36.62
CA ASP A 157 21.16 -15.67 37.55
C ASP A 157 20.75 -14.37 38.24
N ILE A 158 20.18 -14.51 39.43
CA ILE A 158 19.77 -13.39 40.28
C ILE A 158 20.85 -12.92 41.26
N THR A 159 21.99 -13.62 41.31
CA THR A 159 23.08 -13.36 42.25
C THR A 159 23.51 -11.89 42.32
N PRO A 160 23.57 -11.13 41.20
CA PRO A 160 24.01 -9.73 41.23
C PRO A 160 23.15 -8.80 42.10
N TRP A 161 21.87 -9.13 42.31
CA TRP A 161 20.91 -8.24 42.98
C TRP A 161 20.53 -8.71 44.39
N LEU A 162 20.83 -9.97 44.74
CA LEU A 162 20.47 -10.57 46.03
C LEU A 162 21.09 -9.88 47.25
N ASP A 163 22.21 -9.18 47.09
CA ASP A 163 22.89 -8.49 48.21
C ASP A 163 22.32 -7.10 48.51
N GLN A 164 21.49 -6.57 47.61
CA GLN A 164 20.78 -5.30 47.79
C GLN A 164 19.41 -5.50 48.45
N LEU A 165 18.94 -6.75 48.52
CA LEU A 165 17.72 -7.13 49.23
C LEU A 165 18.03 -7.39 50.71
N ASP A 166 17.08 -7.04 51.57
CA ASP A 166 17.04 -7.45 52.96
C ASP A 166 16.89 -8.98 53.09
N ASP A 167 17.27 -9.53 54.24
CA ASP A 167 17.32 -10.98 54.46
C ASP A 167 15.94 -11.63 54.23
N THR A 168 14.86 -10.97 54.63
CA THR A 168 13.47 -11.42 54.48
C THR A 168 13.04 -11.52 53.02
N MET A 169 13.21 -10.46 52.22
CA MET A 169 12.88 -10.51 50.79
C MET A 169 13.81 -11.47 50.03
N LYS A 170 15.11 -11.49 50.36
CA LYS A 170 16.10 -12.37 49.74
C LYS A 170 15.72 -13.84 49.89
N GLU A 171 15.26 -14.26 51.07
CA GLU A 171 14.79 -15.62 51.32
C GLU A 171 13.60 -15.99 50.42
N LYS A 172 12.63 -15.08 50.26
CA LYS A 172 11.44 -15.29 49.42
C LYS A 172 11.77 -15.36 47.93
N VAL A 173 12.60 -14.46 47.43
CA VAL A 173 13.06 -14.49 46.03
C VAL A 173 13.82 -15.79 45.71
N GLN A 174 14.69 -16.24 46.64
CA GLN A 174 15.36 -17.53 46.48
C GLN A 174 14.40 -18.73 46.58
N GLN A 175 13.33 -18.61 47.37
CA GLN A 175 12.29 -19.64 47.46
C GLN A 175 11.55 -19.79 46.14
N ILE A 176 11.22 -18.68 45.45
CA ILE A 176 10.66 -18.70 44.09
C ILE A 176 11.60 -19.44 43.13
N GLN A 177 12.90 -19.10 43.14
CA GLN A 177 13.88 -19.72 42.24
C GLN A 177 14.02 -21.24 42.43
N LYS A 178 13.93 -21.71 43.68
CA LYS A 178 14.08 -23.14 44.02
C LYS A 178 12.82 -23.96 43.72
N THR A 179 11.67 -23.31 43.66
CA THR A 179 10.37 -23.96 43.51
C THR A 179 10.03 -24.08 42.04
N SER A 180 9.65 -25.28 41.59
CA SER A 180 9.23 -25.54 40.20
C SER A 180 7.71 -25.51 40.00
N ASP A 181 6.95 -25.61 41.07
CA ASP A 181 5.48 -25.67 41.04
C ASP A 181 4.87 -24.27 40.99
N THR A 182 3.95 -24.04 40.05
CA THR A 182 3.36 -22.71 39.82
C THR A 182 2.43 -22.28 40.96
N GLU A 183 1.70 -23.20 41.60
CA GLU A 183 0.82 -22.87 42.72
C GLU A 183 1.64 -22.38 43.93
N THR A 184 2.69 -23.11 44.28
CA THR A 184 3.62 -22.73 45.34
C THR A 184 4.35 -21.42 45.00
N GLN A 185 4.75 -21.21 43.74
CA GLN A 185 5.34 -19.93 43.31
C GLN A 185 4.36 -18.77 43.46
N CYS A 186 3.07 -18.97 43.21
CA CYS A 186 2.03 -17.97 43.44
C CYS A 186 1.86 -17.65 44.93
N GLU A 187 1.88 -18.65 45.82
CA GLU A 187 1.83 -18.40 47.26
C GLU A 187 3.00 -17.53 47.74
N VAL A 188 4.23 -17.89 47.34
CA VAL A 188 5.43 -17.11 47.70
C VAL A 188 5.40 -15.72 47.07
N MET A 189 4.92 -15.60 45.84
CA MET A 189 4.79 -14.29 45.18
C MET A 189 3.73 -13.41 45.83
N GLN A 190 2.65 -13.98 46.39
CA GLN A 190 1.70 -13.21 47.19
C GLN A 190 2.36 -12.71 48.48
N GLU A 191 3.18 -13.53 49.15
CA GLU A 191 3.94 -13.08 50.33
C GLU A 191 4.93 -11.95 49.97
N ILE A 192 5.56 -11.99 48.79
CA ILE A 192 6.41 -10.88 48.29
C ILE A 192 5.58 -9.61 48.11
N VAL A 193 4.39 -9.71 47.51
CA VAL A 193 3.49 -8.55 47.35
C VAL A 193 3.07 -8.00 48.71
N ASP A 194 2.77 -8.85 49.68
CA ASP A 194 2.39 -8.44 51.03
C ASP A 194 3.57 -7.71 51.73
N LEU A 195 4.80 -8.22 51.59
CA LEU A 195 6.00 -7.56 52.10
C LEU A 195 6.21 -6.17 51.48
N ILE A 196 6.06 -6.02 50.16
CA ILE A 196 6.14 -4.73 49.46
C ILE A 196 5.17 -3.70 50.05
N LEU A 197 4.01 -4.14 50.51
CA LEU A 197 2.96 -3.27 51.03
C LEU A 197 3.12 -2.93 52.52
N GLU A 198 3.79 -3.80 53.29
CA GLU A 198 3.98 -3.64 54.74
C GLU A 198 5.28 -2.91 55.09
N GLU A 199 6.34 -3.06 54.29
CA GLU A 199 7.67 -2.49 54.57
C GLU A 199 7.96 -1.22 53.76
N ASP A 200 8.77 -0.33 54.33
CA ASP A 200 9.27 0.88 53.65
C ASP A 200 10.40 0.48 52.67
N PHE A 201 10.04 0.05 51.46
CA PHE A 201 11.01 -0.25 50.40
C PHE A 201 11.70 1.03 49.92
N ASP A 202 13.02 1.09 50.08
CA ASP A 202 13.81 2.13 49.43
C ASP A 202 13.94 1.86 47.91
N THR A 203 14.36 2.89 47.18
CA THR A 203 14.46 2.82 45.71
C THR A 203 15.50 1.79 45.25
N GLU A 204 16.51 1.48 46.08
CA GLU A 204 17.56 0.52 45.76
C GLU A 204 17.04 -0.92 45.87
N GLN A 205 16.34 -1.24 46.96
CA GLN A 205 15.66 -2.51 47.17
C GLN A 205 14.59 -2.77 46.10
N MET A 206 13.79 -1.76 45.76
CA MET A 206 12.77 -1.88 44.70
C MET A 206 13.39 -2.21 43.34
N SER A 207 14.47 -1.53 42.96
CA SER A 207 15.18 -1.78 41.69
C SER A 207 15.85 -3.15 41.66
N ALA A 208 16.42 -3.59 42.80
CA ALA A 208 17.00 -4.91 42.94
C ALA A 208 15.94 -6.02 42.83
N LEU A 209 14.80 -5.86 43.49
CA LEU A 209 13.68 -6.80 43.42
C LEU A 209 13.11 -6.88 42.01
N ALA A 210 12.91 -5.72 41.35
CA ALA A 210 12.44 -5.66 39.97
C ALA A 210 13.38 -6.43 39.02
N SER A 211 14.70 -6.29 39.20
CA SER A 211 15.70 -7.00 38.40
C SER A 211 15.66 -8.51 38.66
N CYS A 212 15.53 -8.92 39.93
CA CYS A 212 15.34 -10.33 40.29
C CYS A 212 14.09 -10.93 39.63
N LEU A 213 12.94 -10.27 39.73
CA LEU A 213 11.67 -10.75 39.18
C LEU A 213 11.72 -10.80 37.64
N ALA A 214 12.32 -9.80 37.00
CA ALA A 214 12.51 -9.78 35.55
C ALA A 214 13.32 -10.99 35.05
N GLU A 215 14.39 -11.35 35.76
CA GLU A 215 15.24 -12.49 35.40
C GLU A 215 14.57 -13.84 35.74
N LEU A 216 13.90 -13.95 36.90
CA LEU A 216 13.20 -15.18 37.31
C LEU A 216 12.05 -15.54 36.38
N PHE A 217 11.32 -14.54 35.89
CA PHE A 217 10.16 -14.75 35.01
C PHE A 217 10.47 -14.47 33.53
N LYS A 218 11.74 -14.43 33.13
CA LYS A 218 12.14 -14.17 31.73
C LYS A 218 11.44 -15.08 30.72
N ASP A 219 11.20 -16.33 31.10
CA ASP A 219 10.56 -17.33 30.23
C ASP A 219 9.06 -17.06 30.05
N HIS A 220 8.40 -16.51 31.07
CA HIS A 220 7.01 -16.07 30.96
C HIS A 220 6.84 -15.01 29.87
N PHE A 221 7.81 -14.09 29.74
CA PHE A 221 7.79 -13.02 28.74
C PHE A 221 8.30 -13.43 27.35
N ARG A 222 8.68 -14.70 27.14
CA ARG A 222 9.17 -15.24 25.86
C ARG A 222 8.14 -16.11 25.13
N GLY A 223 7.11 -16.58 25.82
CA GLY A 223 6.11 -17.52 25.29
C GLY A 223 4.90 -16.88 24.63
N GLU A 224 4.09 -17.71 23.96
CA GLU A 224 2.75 -17.33 23.51
C GLU A 224 1.83 -17.27 24.74
N VAL A 225 1.41 -16.07 25.11
CA VAL A 225 0.59 -15.83 26.31
C VAL A 225 -0.86 -16.23 26.07
N LEU A 226 -1.32 -16.08 24.82
CA LEU A 226 -2.69 -16.34 24.43
C LEU A 226 -2.92 -17.85 24.19
N PRO A 227 -3.83 -18.52 24.91
CA PRO A 227 -4.13 -19.95 24.71
C PRO A 227 -4.54 -20.27 23.28
N GLU A 228 -4.22 -21.46 22.75
CA GLU A 228 -4.62 -21.90 21.40
C GLU A 228 -6.15 -21.84 21.21
N GLU A 229 -6.91 -22.31 22.20
CA GLU A 229 -8.36 -22.19 22.24
C GLU A 229 -8.76 -21.07 23.20
N ILE A 230 -9.38 -20.01 22.67
CA ILE A 230 -9.82 -18.86 23.46
C ILE A 230 -11.18 -19.19 24.09
N THR A 231 -11.14 -19.65 25.34
CA THR A 231 -12.31 -19.90 26.18
C THR A 231 -12.18 -19.08 27.45
N GLU A 232 -13.30 -18.85 28.14
CA GLU A 232 -13.27 -18.10 29.41
C GLU A 232 -12.44 -18.81 30.48
N GLU A 233 -12.38 -20.14 30.47
CA GLU A 233 -11.58 -20.94 31.40
C GLU A 233 -10.08 -20.91 31.05
N SER A 234 -9.73 -21.08 29.76
CA SER A 234 -8.34 -21.06 29.31
C SER A 234 -7.70 -19.69 29.45
N LEU A 235 -8.46 -18.61 29.24
CA LEU A 235 -8.01 -17.25 29.48
C LEU A 235 -7.68 -17.02 30.96
N GLU A 236 -8.55 -17.45 31.87
CA GLU A 236 -8.30 -17.33 33.32
C GLU A 236 -7.08 -18.16 33.76
N GLU A 237 -6.92 -19.36 33.23
CA GLU A 237 -5.73 -20.18 33.49
C GLU A 237 -4.44 -19.50 33.02
N SER A 238 -4.48 -18.83 31.86
CA SER A 238 -3.31 -18.14 31.31
C SER A 238 -2.85 -16.94 32.15
N VAL A 239 -3.78 -16.29 32.87
CA VAL A 239 -3.48 -15.15 33.76
C VAL A 239 -3.25 -15.57 35.22
N CYS A 240 -3.32 -16.87 35.53
CA CYS A 240 -2.98 -17.45 36.83
C CYS A 240 -1.47 -17.78 36.92
N LYS A 241 -0.63 -16.79 36.67
CA LYS A 241 0.84 -16.89 36.78
C LYS A 241 1.35 -16.02 37.93
N PRO A 242 2.51 -16.35 38.53
CA PRO A 242 3.01 -15.62 39.71
C PRO A 242 3.15 -14.12 39.46
N VAL A 243 3.74 -13.71 38.32
CA VAL A 243 3.91 -12.28 38.00
C VAL A 243 2.58 -11.52 37.89
N CYS A 244 1.49 -12.19 37.49
CA CYS A 244 0.17 -11.60 37.39
C CYS A 244 -0.45 -11.27 38.75
N LEU A 245 0.12 -11.76 39.87
CA LEU A 245 -0.35 -11.38 41.21
C LEU A 245 -0.12 -9.91 41.52
N ILE A 246 0.90 -9.27 40.94
CA ILE A 246 1.08 -7.82 41.02
C ILE A 246 -0.14 -7.13 40.41
N PHE A 247 -0.54 -7.54 39.20
CA PHE A 247 -1.72 -7.00 38.51
C PHE A 247 -3.00 -7.27 39.28
N ARG A 248 -3.17 -8.49 39.80
CA ARG A 248 -4.34 -8.89 40.57
C ARG A 248 -4.52 -8.02 41.80
N ASN A 249 -3.46 -7.81 42.57
CA ASN A 249 -3.51 -6.97 43.77
C ASN A 249 -3.83 -5.51 43.39
N LEU A 250 -3.15 -4.93 42.39
CA LEU A 250 -3.46 -3.58 41.88
C LEU A 250 -4.92 -3.42 41.48
N VAL A 251 -5.46 -4.38 40.72
CA VAL A 251 -6.85 -4.38 40.26
C VAL A 251 -7.85 -4.48 41.43
N THR A 252 -7.51 -5.16 42.52
CA THR A 252 -8.39 -5.30 43.70
C THR A 252 -8.30 -4.14 44.67
N MET A 253 -7.21 -3.37 44.64
CA MET A 253 -7.01 -2.21 45.51
C MET A 253 -7.87 -1.01 45.08
N GLN A 254 -8.11 -0.12 46.03
CA GLN A 254 -8.66 1.22 45.75
C GLN A 254 -7.52 2.17 45.45
N GLU A 255 -7.70 3.07 44.47
CA GLU A 255 -6.67 4.02 44.02
C GLU A 255 -6.20 4.98 45.15
N ASP A 256 -7.07 5.29 46.12
CA ASP A 256 -6.76 6.15 47.26
C ASP A 256 -5.87 5.47 48.33
N ASN A 257 -5.59 4.17 48.18
CA ASN A 257 -4.77 3.42 49.12
C ASN A 257 -3.28 3.74 48.88
N SER A 258 -2.52 4.06 49.92
CA SER A 258 -1.06 4.25 49.81
C SER A 258 -0.35 3.01 49.25
N GLY A 259 -0.88 1.82 49.51
CA GLY A 259 -0.37 0.57 48.93
C GLY A 259 -0.55 0.49 47.41
N PHE A 260 -1.56 1.16 46.84
CA PHE A 260 -1.77 1.21 45.40
C PHE A 260 -0.61 1.93 44.71
N SER A 261 -0.20 3.11 45.21
CA SER A 261 0.93 3.85 44.64
C SER A 261 2.25 3.08 44.76
N VAL A 262 2.50 2.44 45.92
CA VAL A 262 3.74 1.68 46.12
C VAL A 262 3.84 0.50 45.15
N LEU A 263 2.75 -0.26 44.98
CA LEU A 263 2.73 -1.40 44.06
C LEU A 263 2.79 -0.96 42.59
N LEU A 264 2.24 0.22 42.28
CA LEU A 264 2.32 0.83 40.95
C LEU A 264 3.75 1.29 40.62
N ASP A 265 4.45 1.90 41.58
CA ASP A 265 5.85 2.29 41.47
C ASP A 265 6.74 1.05 41.29
N MET A 266 6.47 -0.02 42.03
CA MET A 266 7.17 -1.31 41.85
C MET A 266 6.94 -1.88 40.44
N LEU A 267 5.71 -1.81 39.92
CA LEU A 267 5.40 -2.25 38.56
C LEU A 267 6.08 -1.37 37.51
N ALA A 268 6.17 -0.05 37.73
CA ALA A 268 6.88 0.87 36.85
C ALA A 268 8.40 0.61 36.85
N GLU A 269 9.00 0.30 38.01
CA GLU A 269 10.41 -0.09 38.10
C GLU A 269 10.66 -1.43 37.38
N LEU A 270 9.72 -2.39 37.51
CA LEU A 270 9.76 -3.65 36.77
C LEU A 270 9.67 -3.44 35.25
N TYR A 271 8.84 -2.50 34.79
CA TYR A 271 8.75 -2.11 33.37
C TYR A 271 10.08 -1.55 32.83
N GLN A 272 10.85 -0.82 33.63
CA GLN A 272 12.17 -0.35 33.21
C GLN A 272 13.17 -1.49 32.97
N LYS A 273 13.04 -2.61 33.71
CA LYS A 273 13.91 -3.79 33.53
C LYS A 273 13.37 -4.75 32.46
N GLN A 274 12.05 -4.87 32.35
CA GLN A 274 11.35 -5.77 31.45
C GLN A 274 10.17 -5.05 30.78
N PRO A 275 10.36 -4.43 29.60
CA PRO A 275 9.30 -3.64 28.96
C PRO A 275 8.10 -4.49 28.52
N LYS A 276 8.29 -5.80 28.30
CA LYS A 276 7.18 -6.69 27.88
C LYS A 276 6.03 -6.74 28.89
N ILE A 277 6.28 -6.38 30.15
CA ILE A 277 5.25 -6.38 31.17
C ILE A 277 4.10 -5.40 30.87
N GLY A 278 4.36 -4.33 30.10
CA GLY A 278 3.34 -3.33 29.77
C GLY A 278 2.19 -3.93 28.94
N TYR A 279 2.49 -4.63 27.84
CA TYR A 279 1.44 -5.31 27.07
C TYR A 279 0.90 -6.57 27.77
N HIS A 280 1.64 -7.19 28.69
CA HIS A 280 1.11 -8.26 29.55
C HIS A 280 0.07 -7.73 30.54
N LEU A 281 0.25 -6.50 31.05
CA LEU A 281 -0.78 -5.84 31.86
C LEU A 281 -2.04 -5.58 31.02
N LEU A 282 -1.90 -5.09 29.78
CA LEU A 282 -3.04 -4.94 28.86
C LEU A 282 -3.77 -6.27 28.61
N TYR A 283 -3.01 -7.35 28.44
CA TYR A 283 -3.56 -8.70 28.33
C TYR A 283 -4.32 -9.12 29.60
N TYR A 284 -3.72 -8.96 30.77
CA TYR A 284 -4.35 -9.28 32.04
C TYR A 284 -5.66 -8.51 32.24
N LEU A 285 -5.65 -7.21 31.96
CA LEU A 285 -6.81 -6.32 32.08
C LEU A 285 -7.96 -6.72 31.15
N LYS A 286 -7.65 -7.35 30.02
CA LYS A 286 -8.63 -7.87 29.07
C LYS A 286 -9.11 -9.29 29.42
N ALA A 287 -8.19 -10.18 29.76
CA ALA A 287 -8.45 -11.62 29.89
C ALA A 287 -9.03 -12.01 31.26
N SER A 288 -8.68 -11.28 32.33
CA SER A 288 -9.14 -11.60 33.69
C SER A 288 -10.53 -11.05 33.98
N LYS A 289 -11.45 -11.87 34.50
CA LYS A 289 -12.75 -11.42 34.99
C LYS A 289 -12.63 -10.44 36.15
N ALA A 290 -11.60 -10.59 36.99
CA ALA A 290 -11.37 -9.69 38.12
C ALA A 290 -11.06 -8.25 37.69
N ALA A 291 -10.52 -8.10 36.46
CA ALA A 291 -10.13 -6.83 35.86
C ALA A 291 -11.18 -6.27 34.89
N ASN A 292 -12.32 -6.94 34.71
CA ASN A 292 -13.33 -6.51 33.75
C ASN A 292 -13.79 -5.06 34.02
N GLY A 293 -13.67 -4.19 33.01
CA GLY A 293 -14.00 -2.77 33.10
C GLY A 293 -12.98 -1.89 33.84
N LYS A 294 -11.77 -2.40 34.12
CA LYS A 294 -10.71 -1.66 34.82
C LYS A 294 -9.51 -1.34 33.92
N MET A 295 -9.73 -1.21 32.61
CA MET A 295 -8.65 -0.91 31.65
C MET A 295 -7.96 0.43 31.95
N MET A 296 -8.67 1.37 32.57
CA MET A 296 -8.12 2.67 33.02
C MET A 296 -6.94 2.55 33.99
N LEU A 297 -6.76 1.40 34.68
CA LEU A 297 -5.57 1.13 35.48
C LEU A 297 -4.28 1.27 34.66
N TYR A 298 -4.33 0.94 33.37
CA TYR A 298 -3.19 1.10 32.48
C TYR A 298 -2.79 2.57 32.28
N GLU A 299 -3.73 3.52 32.37
CA GLU A 299 -3.40 4.94 32.35
C GLU A 299 -2.60 5.36 33.58
N SER A 300 -3.03 4.92 34.78
CA SER A 300 -2.27 5.15 36.01
C SER A 300 -0.87 4.54 35.93
N PHE A 301 -0.77 3.31 35.41
CA PHE A 301 0.53 2.66 35.17
C PHE A 301 1.40 3.48 34.22
N ALA A 302 0.88 3.89 33.07
CA ALA A 302 1.63 4.68 32.09
C ALA A 302 2.14 6.01 32.69
N GLN A 303 1.33 6.68 33.52
CA GLN A 303 1.71 7.90 34.24
C GLN A 303 2.80 7.66 35.31
N ALA A 304 2.83 6.48 35.93
CA ALA A 304 3.85 6.10 36.91
C ALA A 304 5.19 5.70 36.26
N THR A 305 5.18 5.28 34.99
CA THR A 305 6.41 5.00 34.26
C THR A 305 7.26 6.26 34.03
N ALA A 306 8.55 6.08 33.73
CA ALA A 306 9.45 7.17 33.38
C ALA A 306 9.04 7.95 32.11
N LEU A 307 8.11 7.43 31.30
CA LEU A 307 7.56 8.12 30.13
C LEU A 307 6.60 9.23 30.57
N GLY A 308 5.76 8.96 31.57
CA GLY A 308 4.80 9.91 32.12
C GLY A 308 3.63 10.25 31.18
N ASP A 309 3.46 9.54 30.08
CA ASP A 309 2.37 9.75 29.12
C ASP A 309 1.78 8.44 28.58
N LEU A 310 0.45 8.40 28.51
CA LEU A 310 -0.30 7.23 28.05
C LEU A 310 -0.02 6.88 26.59
N HIS A 311 0.05 7.88 25.71
CA HIS A 311 0.18 7.67 24.27
C HIS A 311 1.45 6.90 23.92
N THR A 312 2.60 7.40 24.38
CA THR A 312 3.91 6.83 24.07
C THR A 312 4.05 5.46 24.71
N CYS A 313 3.59 5.31 25.95
CA CYS A 313 3.60 4.01 26.63
C CYS A 313 2.77 2.97 25.85
N LEU A 314 1.55 3.32 25.45
CA LEU A 314 0.67 2.45 24.67
C LEU A 314 1.27 2.09 23.31
N MET A 315 1.84 3.06 22.57
CA MET A 315 2.46 2.77 21.28
C MET A 315 3.69 1.87 21.41
N MET A 316 4.52 2.07 22.44
CA MET A 316 5.69 1.22 22.70
C MET A 316 5.28 -0.21 23.07
N ASP A 317 4.29 -0.37 23.94
CA ASP A 317 3.80 -1.67 24.39
C ASP A 317 3.11 -2.44 23.26
N MET A 318 2.29 -1.76 22.46
CA MET A 318 1.66 -2.38 21.29
C MET A 318 2.70 -2.75 20.23
N LYS A 319 3.78 -1.96 20.09
CA LYS A 319 4.89 -2.29 19.18
C LYS A 319 5.66 -3.52 19.65
N ALA A 320 5.93 -3.63 20.95
CA ALA A 320 6.57 -4.80 21.53
C ALA A 320 5.69 -6.05 21.37
N CYS A 321 4.38 -5.93 21.63
CA CYS A 321 3.41 -6.99 21.38
C CYS A 321 3.37 -7.43 19.92
N GLN A 322 3.40 -6.47 18.98
CA GLN A 322 3.45 -6.75 17.54
C GLN A 322 4.69 -7.57 17.13
N GLU A 323 5.86 -7.28 17.72
CA GLU A 323 7.10 -8.00 17.42
C GLU A 323 7.14 -9.39 18.05
N ASP A 324 6.51 -9.55 19.21
CA ASP A 324 6.51 -10.79 19.98
C ASP A 324 5.41 -11.78 19.54
N ASP A 325 4.16 -11.31 19.45
CA ASP A 325 2.96 -12.12 19.23
C ASP A 325 1.85 -11.35 18.50
N VAL A 326 1.76 -11.54 17.18
CA VAL A 326 0.75 -10.91 16.31
C VAL A 326 -0.68 -11.39 16.66
N ARG A 327 -0.83 -12.61 17.17
CA ARG A 327 -2.14 -13.17 17.52
C ARG A 327 -2.68 -12.48 18.79
N LEU A 328 -1.82 -12.26 19.77
CA LEU A 328 -2.14 -11.45 20.94
C LEU A 328 -2.45 -10.00 20.57
N LEU A 329 -1.69 -9.39 19.65
CA LEU A 329 -1.97 -8.05 19.13
C LEU A 329 -3.40 -7.96 18.56
N CYS A 330 -3.79 -8.90 17.70
CA CYS A 330 -5.14 -8.94 17.12
C CYS A 330 -6.21 -9.13 18.19
N TYR A 331 -5.95 -10.00 19.17
CA TYR A 331 -6.84 -10.19 20.31
C TYR A 331 -7.01 -8.92 21.13
N LEU A 332 -5.95 -8.16 21.43
CA LEU A 332 -5.99 -6.94 22.22
C LEU A 332 -6.68 -5.77 21.48
N THR A 333 -6.46 -5.66 20.17
CA THR A 333 -6.86 -4.52 19.32
C THR A 333 -8.27 -3.98 19.60
N PRO A 334 -9.36 -4.78 19.61
CA PRO A 334 -10.71 -4.29 19.92
C PRO A 334 -10.82 -3.52 21.24
N SER A 335 -10.21 -4.03 22.31
CA SER A 335 -10.28 -3.41 23.64
C SER A 335 -9.47 -2.12 23.70
N ILE A 336 -8.30 -2.09 23.06
CA ILE A 336 -7.43 -0.90 23.03
C ILE A 336 -8.11 0.26 22.30
N TYR A 337 -8.73 -0.01 21.14
CA TYR A 337 -9.48 1.02 20.40
C TYR A 337 -10.75 1.50 21.14
N SER A 338 -11.39 0.62 21.92
CA SER A 338 -12.60 0.95 22.69
C SER A 338 -12.29 1.79 23.92
N GLU A 339 -11.25 1.42 24.68
CA GLU A 339 -10.92 2.05 25.97
C GLU A 339 -10.07 3.31 25.79
N PHE A 340 -9.22 3.37 24.75
CA PHE A 340 -8.34 4.52 24.47
C PHE A 340 -8.59 5.15 23.09
N PRO A 341 -9.83 5.58 22.77
CA PRO A 341 -10.17 6.09 21.44
C PRO A 341 -9.45 7.40 21.11
N ASP A 342 -9.17 8.23 22.12
CA ASP A 342 -8.46 9.50 21.91
C ASP A 342 -7.00 9.31 21.53
N GLU A 343 -6.36 8.24 22.00
CA GLU A 343 -4.97 7.94 21.66
C GLU A 343 -4.84 7.16 20.36
N THR A 344 -5.82 6.30 20.05
CA THR A 344 -5.77 5.37 18.91
C THR A 344 -6.38 5.90 17.62
N LEU A 345 -7.40 6.78 17.70
CA LEU A 345 -8.15 7.25 16.52
C LEU A 345 -7.65 8.58 15.94
N ARG A 346 -6.70 9.24 16.62
CA ARG A 346 -6.13 10.53 16.19
C ARG A 346 -5.05 10.36 15.13
N SER A 347 -4.29 9.27 15.15
CA SER A 347 -3.20 8.98 14.21
C SER A 347 -3.38 7.61 13.55
N GLY A 348 -2.76 7.44 12.38
CA GLY A 348 -2.71 6.13 11.71
C GLY A 348 -1.60 5.21 12.23
N GLU A 349 -0.94 5.54 13.35
CA GLU A 349 0.25 4.83 13.83
C GLU A 349 -0.06 3.41 14.28
N LEU A 350 -1.01 3.25 15.21
CA LEU A 350 -1.45 1.92 15.65
C LEU A 350 -2.06 1.11 14.50
N LEU A 351 -2.81 1.77 13.62
CA LEU A 351 -3.37 1.12 12.43
C LEU A 351 -2.26 0.57 11.53
N ASN A 352 -1.23 1.38 11.22
CA ASN A 352 -0.09 0.95 10.42
C ASN A 352 0.63 -0.23 11.06
N MET A 353 0.87 -0.16 12.37
CA MET A 353 1.49 -1.23 13.15
C MET A 353 0.72 -2.55 13.01
N ILE A 354 -0.61 -2.52 13.05
CA ILE A 354 -1.45 -3.70 12.86
C ILE A 354 -1.36 -4.19 11.40
N VAL A 355 -1.66 -3.32 10.42
CA VAL A 355 -1.74 -3.77 9.01
C VAL A 355 -0.40 -4.23 8.42
N ALA A 356 0.71 -3.84 9.04
CA ALA A 356 2.07 -4.25 8.66
C ALA A 356 2.40 -5.72 8.98
N VAL A 357 1.67 -6.37 9.90
CA VAL A 357 1.98 -7.75 10.33
C VAL A 357 0.82 -8.74 10.23
N ILE A 358 -0.42 -8.25 10.09
CA ILE A 358 -1.57 -9.16 10.01
C ILE A 358 -1.55 -9.98 8.72
N ASP A 359 -2.12 -11.19 8.79
CA ASP A 359 -2.45 -11.98 7.62
C ASP A 359 -3.91 -11.78 7.17
N SER A 360 -4.32 -12.49 6.11
CA SER A 360 -5.68 -12.40 5.57
C SER A 360 -6.76 -12.94 6.51
N THR A 361 -6.43 -13.91 7.37
CA THR A 361 -7.38 -14.51 8.33
C THR A 361 -7.63 -13.53 9.47
N GLN A 362 -6.56 -12.96 10.02
CA GLN A 362 -6.61 -11.93 11.05
C GLN A 362 -7.29 -10.66 10.55
N LEU A 363 -7.03 -10.24 9.30
CA LEU A 363 -7.77 -9.14 8.66
C LEU A 363 -9.27 -9.43 8.63
N GLN A 364 -9.67 -10.64 8.23
CA GLN A 364 -11.07 -11.05 8.18
C GLN A 364 -11.71 -11.04 9.59
N GLU A 365 -10.99 -11.49 10.61
CA GLU A 365 -11.45 -11.45 12.01
C GLU A 365 -11.65 -10.01 12.49
N LEU A 366 -10.68 -9.11 12.23
CA LEU A 366 -10.80 -7.69 12.57
C LEU A 366 -11.97 -7.03 11.83
N MET A 367 -12.20 -7.36 10.55
CA MET A 367 -13.38 -6.90 9.82
C MET A 367 -14.68 -7.40 10.47
N CYS A 368 -14.73 -8.66 10.92
CA CYS A 368 -15.88 -9.18 11.67
C CYS A 368 -16.10 -8.41 12.97
N HIS A 369 -15.05 -8.10 13.73
CA HIS A 369 -15.16 -7.27 14.93
C HIS A 369 -15.72 -5.88 14.63
N VAL A 370 -15.29 -5.25 13.53
CA VAL A 370 -15.84 -3.97 13.07
C VAL A 370 -17.32 -4.09 12.75
N MET A 371 -17.71 -5.10 11.95
CA MET A 371 -19.09 -5.28 11.52
C MET A 371 -20.04 -5.66 12.68
N MET A 372 -19.53 -6.33 13.71
CA MET A 372 -20.28 -6.62 14.94
C MET A 372 -20.39 -5.41 15.88
N GLY A 373 -19.66 -4.32 15.61
CA GLY A 373 -19.62 -3.13 16.47
C GLY A 373 -18.67 -3.26 17.66
N ASN A 374 -17.82 -4.28 17.68
CA ASN A 374 -16.84 -4.52 18.75
C ASN A 374 -15.52 -3.76 18.54
N LEU A 375 -15.29 -3.24 17.34
CA LEU A 375 -14.08 -2.50 16.97
C LEU A 375 -14.44 -1.30 16.10
N VAL A 376 -13.88 -0.14 16.44
CA VAL A 376 -13.97 1.08 15.62
C VAL A 376 -12.54 1.60 15.46
N MET A 377 -12.03 1.59 14.22
CA MET A 377 -10.66 2.04 13.89
C MET A 377 -10.63 3.39 13.17
N PHE A 378 -11.79 3.88 12.70
CA PHE A 378 -11.89 5.14 11.98
C PHE A 378 -13.02 6.00 12.55
N ARG A 379 -12.74 7.31 12.67
CA ARG A 379 -13.77 8.33 12.95
C ARG A 379 -13.89 9.28 11.77
N LYS A 380 -15.07 9.92 11.63
CA LYS A 380 -15.37 10.81 10.51
C LYS A 380 -14.43 12.02 10.41
N ASP A 381 -13.87 12.47 11.53
CA ASP A 381 -12.95 13.60 11.65
C ASP A 381 -11.51 13.26 11.22
N SER A 382 -11.04 12.05 11.49
CA SER A 382 -9.64 11.65 11.24
C SER A 382 -9.45 10.76 10.01
N VAL A 383 -10.49 10.04 9.56
CA VAL A 383 -10.38 9.01 8.52
C VAL A 383 -9.74 9.48 7.22
N LEU A 384 -10.05 10.69 6.74
CA LEU A 384 -9.45 11.21 5.51
C LEU A 384 -7.93 11.39 5.67
N ASN A 385 -7.48 11.94 6.80
CA ASN A 385 -6.05 12.16 7.06
C ASN A 385 -5.31 10.83 7.21
N ILE A 386 -5.90 9.85 7.89
CA ILE A 386 -5.33 8.51 8.04
C ILE A 386 -5.20 7.83 6.67
N LEU A 387 -6.23 7.89 5.82
CA LEU A 387 -6.16 7.31 4.48
C LEU A 387 -5.12 8.01 3.59
N ILE A 388 -4.94 9.34 3.73
CA ILE A 388 -3.86 10.06 3.03
C ILE A 388 -2.48 9.59 3.51
N GLN A 389 -2.30 9.41 4.82
CA GLN A 389 -1.06 8.84 5.38
C GLN A 389 -0.80 7.43 4.85
N SER A 390 -1.86 6.62 4.69
CA SER A 390 -1.75 5.24 4.20
C SER A 390 -1.28 5.12 2.75
N LEU A 391 -1.30 6.20 1.96
CA LEU A 391 -0.82 6.15 0.57
C LEU A 391 0.69 5.88 0.46
N GLU A 392 1.44 6.10 1.55
CA GLU A 392 2.87 5.82 1.61
C GLU A 392 3.20 4.39 2.08
N TRP A 393 2.19 3.63 2.50
CA TRP A 393 2.31 2.28 3.06
C TRP A 393 2.46 1.21 1.98
N GLU A 394 2.84 0.00 2.38
CA GLU A 394 3.03 -1.12 1.45
C GLU A 394 1.70 -1.58 0.81
N THR A 395 1.78 -2.31 -0.31
CA THR A 395 0.61 -2.73 -1.08
C THR A 395 -0.41 -3.49 -0.22
N PHE A 396 0.02 -4.47 0.57
CA PHE A 396 -0.89 -5.23 1.43
C PHE A 396 -1.46 -4.37 2.56
N GLU A 397 -0.63 -3.52 3.18
CA GLU A 397 -1.04 -2.57 4.22
C GLU A 397 -2.15 -1.64 3.73
N GLN A 398 -2.02 -1.12 2.50
CA GLN A 398 -3.04 -0.30 1.86
C GLN A 398 -4.33 -1.09 1.62
N TYR A 399 -4.26 -2.29 1.05
CA TYR A 399 -5.45 -3.12 0.84
C TYR A 399 -6.17 -3.43 2.15
N SER A 400 -5.43 -3.85 3.18
CA SER A 400 -5.95 -4.12 4.53
C SER A 400 -6.63 -2.89 5.13
N THR A 401 -5.98 -1.73 5.03
CA THR A 401 -6.53 -0.44 5.48
C THR A 401 -7.86 -0.11 4.78
N TRP A 402 -7.92 -0.26 3.45
CA TRP A 402 -9.15 -0.05 2.70
C TRP A 402 -10.23 -1.08 3.06
N GLN A 403 -9.90 -2.36 3.25
CA GLN A 403 -10.90 -3.36 3.68
C GLN A 403 -11.47 -3.04 5.06
N LEU A 404 -10.61 -2.66 6.02
CA LEU A 404 -11.03 -2.24 7.35
C LEU A 404 -11.91 -0.98 7.27
N PHE A 405 -11.53 0.02 6.47
CA PHE A 405 -12.37 1.20 6.25
C PHE A 405 -13.75 0.84 5.71
N LEU A 406 -13.83 -0.07 4.73
CA LEU A 406 -15.08 -0.49 4.11
C LEU A 406 -15.96 -1.35 5.01
N ALA A 407 -15.38 -2.01 6.02
CA ALA A 407 -16.16 -2.67 7.07
C ALA A 407 -16.89 -1.66 7.97
N HIS A 408 -16.43 -0.41 8.03
CA HIS A 408 -17.11 0.67 8.76
C HIS A 408 -18.25 1.27 7.93
N SER A 409 -19.29 1.73 8.62
CA SER A 409 -20.41 2.45 7.99
C SER A 409 -20.11 3.95 7.81
N ILE A 410 -18.96 4.28 7.20
CA ILE A 410 -18.58 5.66 6.89
C ILE A 410 -18.94 5.98 5.42
N PRO A 411 -19.75 7.02 5.16
CA PRO A 411 -20.11 7.39 3.78
C PRO A 411 -18.88 7.76 2.96
N LEU A 412 -18.81 7.26 1.73
CA LEU A 412 -17.70 7.50 0.81
C LEU A 412 -17.46 9.00 0.53
N GLU A 413 -18.52 9.81 0.57
CA GLU A 413 -18.46 11.27 0.43
C GLU A 413 -17.57 11.94 1.49
N THR A 414 -17.37 11.31 2.66
CA THR A 414 -16.47 11.81 3.71
C THR A 414 -15.00 11.77 3.26
N ILE A 415 -14.63 10.75 2.48
CA ILE A 415 -13.24 10.51 2.07
C ILE A 415 -12.98 10.82 0.61
N ILE A 416 -14.00 11.19 -0.17
CA ILE A 416 -13.85 11.53 -1.59
C ILE A 416 -12.77 12.58 -1.87
N PRO A 417 -12.43 13.52 -0.97
CA PRO A 417 -11.35 14.45 -1.23
C PRO A 417 -9.97 13.82 -1.41
N ILE A 418 -9.78 12.57 -0.98
CA ILE A 418 -8.54 11.83 -1.21
C ILE A 418 -8.18 11.72 -2.69
N LEU A 419 -9.16 11.79 -3.62
CA LEU A 419 -8.91 11.75 -5.06
C LEU A 419 -7.92 12.82 -5.54
N GLN A 420 -7.80 13.94 -4.83
CA GLN A 420 -6.84 15.02 -5.12
C GLN A 420 -5.39 14.65 -4.78
N HIS A 421 -5.19 13.68 -3.89
CA HIS A 421 -3.88 13.17 -3.48
C HIS A 421 -3.47 11.93 -4.29
N LEU A 422 -4.40 11.31 -5.01
CA LEU A 422 -4.14 10.08 -5.76
C LEU A 422 -3.48 10.34 -7.11
N LYS A 423 -2.27 9.82 -7.30
CA LYS A 423 -1.55 9.85 -8.56
C LYS A 423 -1.64 8.48 -9.24
N TYR A 424 -1.83 8.49 -10.56
CA TYR A 424 -2.04 7.29 -11.37
C TYR A 424 -0.98 6.20 -11.17
N LYS A 425 0.31 6.55 -11.27
CA LYS A 425 1.41 5.58 -11.17
C LYS A 425 1.80 5.21 -9.74
N GLU A 426 1.54 6.08 -8.77
CA GLU A 426 2.03 5.90 -7.39
C GLU A 426 1.01 5.19 -6.49
N HIS A 427 -0.30 5.30 -6.76
CA HIS A 427 -1.35 4.83 -5.83
C HIS A 427 -2.37 3.86 -6.48
N PRO A 428 -1.93 2.74 -7.09
CA PRO A 428 -2.84 1.81 -7.76
C PRO A 428 -3.83 1.13 -6.80
N GLU A 429 -3.43 0.82 -5.57
CA GLU A 429 -4.25 0.15 -4.56
C GLU A 429 -5.47 1.02 -4.21
N ALA A 430 -5.24 2.25 -3.75
CA ALA A 430 -6.29 3.19 -3.40
C ALA A 430 -7.20 3.56 -4.58
N LEU A 431 -6.62 3.74 -5.78
CA LEU A 431 -7.41 4.00 -7.00
C LEU A 431 -8.31 2.81 -7.35
N SER A 432 -7.81 1.58 -7.25
CA SER A 432 -8.60 0.38 -7.55
C SER A 432 -9.76 0.22 -6.56
N CYS A 433 -9.50 0.40 -5.26
CA CYS A 433 -10.51 0.34 -4.22
C CYS A 433 -11.59 1.41 -4.43
N LEU A 434 -11.21 2.67 -4.60
CA LEU A 434 -12.16 3.75 -4.82
C LEU A 434 -13.00 3.57 -6.07
N LEU A 435 -12.41 3.11 -7.18
CA LEU A 435 -13.14 2.87 -8.41
C LEU A 435 -14.27 1.84 -8.20
N LEU A 436 -13.97 0.76 -7.49
CA LEU A 436 -14.93 -0.30 -7.18
C LEU A 436 -16.05 0.16 -6.23
N GLN A 437 -15.74 1.07 -5.31
CA GLN A 437 -16.72 1.63 -4.38
C GLN A 437 -17.58 2.72 -5.02
N LEU A 438 -16.98 3.65 -5.77
CA LEU A 438 -17.72 4.68 -6.52
C LEU A 438 -18.72 4.07 -7.51
N ARG A 439 -18.38 2.92 -8.09
CA ARG A 439 -19.28 2.15 -8.96
C ARG A 439 -20.59 1.74 -8.28
N ARG A 440 -20.58 1.59 -6.94
CA ARG A 440 -21.77 1.23 -6.14
C ARG A 440 -22.59 2.46 -5.72
N GLU A 441 -21.99 3.65 -5.77
CA GLU A 441 -22.61 4.90 -5.35
C GLU A 441 -23.42 5.58 -6.46
N LYS A 442 -24.43 6.35 -6.05
CA LYS A 442 -25.10 7.32 -6.92
C LYS A 442 -24.24 8.59 -6.98
N PRO A 443 -23.93 9.14 -8.17
CA PRO A 443 -23.04 10.30 -8.27
C PRO A 443 -23.63 11.53 -7.57
N SER A 444 -22.95 12.02 -6.53
CA SER A 444 -23.22 13.33 -5.94
C SER A 444 -22.47 14.44 -6.69
N GLU A 445 -22.89 15.70 -6.50
CA GLU A 445 -22.24 16.85 -7.14
C GLU A 445 -20.75 16.94 -6.76
N GLU A 446 -20.43 16.66 -5.49
CA GLU A 446 -19.05 16.70 -4.99
C GLU A 446 -18.22 15.51 -5.51
N MET A 447 -18.80 14.30 -5.61
CA MET A 447 -18.12 13.16 -6.21
C MET A 447 -17.73 13.44 -7.67
N VAL A 448 -18.66 13.98 -8.47
CA VAL A 448 -18.40 14.34 -9.86
C VAL A 448 -17.32 15.42 -9.95
N LYS A 449 -17.39 16.44 -9.10
CA LYS A 449 -16.36 17.48 -9.01
C LYS A 449 -14.98 16.91 -8.70
N MET A 450 -14.86 16.02 -7.72
CA MET A 450 -13.56 15.43 -7.36
C MET A 450 -13.01 14.49 -8.43
N VAL A 451 -13.86 13.75 -9.13
CA VAL A 451 -13.46 12.93 -10.28
C VAL A 451 -12.93 13.80 -11.41
N LEU A 452 -13.65 14.88 -11.78
CA LEU A 452 -13.25 15.79 -12.84
C LEU A 452 -12.01 16.63 -12.48
N SER A 453 -11.76 16.86 -11.19
CA SER A 453 -10.59 17.61 -10.71
C SER A 453 -9.28 16.85 -10.87
N ARG A 454 -9.32 15.54 -11.19
CA ARG A 454 -8.13 14.75 -11.48
C ARG A 454 -7.49 15.17 -12.82
N PRO A 455 -6.15 15.25 -12.91
CA PRO A 455 -5.48 15.55 -14.17
C PRO A 455 -5.87 14.56 -15.28
N CYS A 456 -6.05 15.06 -16.49
CA CYS A 456 -6.22 14.22 -17.68
C CYS A 456 -4.86 13.64 -18.06
N HIS A 457 -4.73 12.32 -18.01
CA HIS A 457 -3.54 11.61 -18.50
C HIS A 457 -3.99 10.48 -19.44
N PRO A 458 -3.38 10.31 -20.63
CA PRO A 458 -3.81 9.30 -21.61
C PRO A 458 -3.86 7.87 -21.07
N GLU A 459 -2.97 7.53 -20.13
CA GLU A 459 -2.92 6.21 -19.47
C GLU A 459 -3.86 6.11 -18.25
N ASP A 460 -4.30 7.23 -17.67
CA ASP A 460 -5.20 7.21 -16.51
C ASP A 460 -6.65 7.06 -16.97
N GLN A 461 -7.15 5.83 -16.87
CA GLN A 461 -8.52 5.47 -17.26
C GLN A 461 -9.52 5.62 -16.10
N PHE A 462 -9.12 6.10 -14.93
CA PHE A 462 -9.96 6.15 -13.74
C PHE A 462 -11.22 7.00 -13.97
N ALA A 463 -11.05 8.28 -14.35
CA ALA A 463 -12.15 9.22 -14.49
C ALA A 463 -13.12 8.79 -15.60
N THR A 464 -12.59 8.44 -16.78
CA THR A 464 -13.40 7.95 -17.91
C THR A 464 -14.18 6.68 -17.55
N SER A 465 -13.58 5.75 -16.80
CA SER A 465 -14.25 4.50 -16.40
C SER A 465 -15.44 4.75 -15.48
N ILE A 466 -15.26 5.58 -14.44
CA ILE A 466 -16.34 5.85 -13.49
C ILE A 466 -17.45 6.71 -14.11
N LEU A 467 -17.08 7.74 -14.89
CA LEU A 467 -18.04 8.58 -15.62
C LEU A 467 -18.87 7.74 -16.60
N ARG A 468 -18.25 6.81 -17.33
CA ARG A 468 -18.95 5.89 -18.21
C ARG A 468 -19.92 4.99 -17.46
N HIS A 469 -19.51 4.48 -16.29
CA HIS A 469 -20.40 3.67 -15.47
C HIS A 469 -21.64 4.45 -15.02
N TRP A 470 -21.43 5.66 -14.49
CA TRP A 470 -22.53 6.54 -14.07
C TRP A 470 -23.39 7.00 -15.25
N ALA A 471 -22.81 7.29 -16.42
CA ALA A 471 -23.57 7.64 -17.62
C ALA A 471 -24.47 6.50 -18.11
N THR A 472 -24.15 5.25 -17.78
CA THR A 472 -24.97 4.09 -18.18
C THR A 472 -26.11 3.81 -17.19
N LYS A 473 -25.96 4.15 -15.90
CA LYS A 473 -26.95 3.84 -14.84
C LYS A 473 -27.72 5.04 -14.30
N TYR A 474 -27.12 6.21 -14.32
CA TYR A 474 -27.57 7.45 -13.69
C TYR A 474 -27.35 8.65 -14.64
N ASP A 475 -27.70 8.48 -15.92
CA ASP A 475 -27.50 9.45 -17.00
C ASP A 475 -28.03 10.85 -16.67
N ASP A 476 -29.30 10.96 -16.27
CA ASP A 476 -29.94 12.24 -15.93
C ASP A 476 -29.23 12.93 -14.75
N THR A 477 -28.91 12.17 -13.69
CA THR A 477 -28.24 12.71 -12.49
C THR A 477 -26.82 13.18 -12.81
N LEU A 478 -26.09 12.39 -13.61
CA LEU A 478 -24.74 12.75 -14.01
C LEU A 478 -24.74 14.00 -14.90
N ALA A 479 -25.67 14.10 -15.85
CA ALA A 479 -25.81 15.25 -16.74
C ALA A 479 -26.04 16.55 -15.95
N GLU A 480 -27.00 16.54 -15.01
CA GLU A 480 -27.31 17.69 -14.16
C GLU A 480 -26.11 18.10 -13.28
N ASN A 481 -25.40 17.13 -12.69
CA ASN A 481 -24.20 17.43 -11.90
C ASN A 481 -23.08 18.04 -12.74
N ILE A 482 -22.82 17.53 -13.96
CA ILE A 482 -21.79 18.08 -14.85
C ILE A 482 -22.18 19.48 -15.33
N LYS A 483 -23.45 19.69 -15.71
CA LYS A 483 -24.00 21.00 -16.05
C LYS A 483 -23.84 22.01 -14.91
N ALA A 484 -24.12 21.60 -13.68
CA ALA A 484 -23.87 22.44 -12.51
C ALA A 484 -22.39 22.82 -12.36
N GLN A 485 -21.46 21.87 -12.60
CA GLN A 485 -20.02 22.16 -12.60
C GLN A 485 -19.59 23.12 -13.73
N LEU A 486 -20.15 22.98 -14.93
CA LEU A 486 -19.89 23.88 -16.06
C LEU A 486 -20.33 25.32 -15.77
N ILE A 487 -21.56 25.49 -15.26
CA ILE A 487 -22.10 26.82 -14.92
C ILE A 487 -21.26 27.49 -13.83
N LYS A 488 -20.88 26.74 -12.78
CA LYS A 488 -20.08 27.26 -11.67
C LYS A 488 -18.69 27.71 -12.11
N ASN A 489 -18.04 26.98 -13.03
CA ASN A 489 -16.69 27.29 -13.50
C ASN A 489 -16.65 28.30 -14.66
N ASN A 490 -17.73 28.47 -15.43
CA ASN A 490 -17.81 29.50 -16.47
C ASN A 490 -17.97 30.92 -15.87
N ASN A 491 -18.63 31.04 -14.71
CA ASN A 491 -18.90 32.33 -14.07
C ASN A 491 -17.73 32.85 -13.19
N GLN A 492 -16.62 32.11 -13.06
CA GLN A 492 -15.46 32.59 -12.31
C GLN A 492 -14.68 33.62 -13.14
N PRO A 493 -14.37 34.82 -12.60
CA PRO A 493 -13.61 35.81 -13.33
C PRO A 493 -12.23 35.23 -13.66
N ARG A 494 -11.87 35.19 -14.96
CA ARG A 494 -10.55 34.79 -15.48
C ARG A 494 -9.45 35.69 -14.88
N LYS A 495 -9.06 35.46 -13.63
CA LYS A 495 -7.85 36.05 -13.06
C LYS A 495 -6.68 35.36 -13.73
N ARG A 496 -6.04 36.10 -14.63
CA ARG A 496 -4.78 35.77 -15.31
C ARG A 496 -3.77 35.26 -14.26
N GLN A 497 -3.69 33.94 -14.07
CA GLN A 497 -2.73 33.35 -13.16
C GLN A 497 -1.36 33.41 -13.83
N SER A 498 -0.47 34.17 -13.18
CA SER A 498 0.94 34.24 -13.51
C SER A 498 1.58 32.85 -13.39
N LEU A 499 2.25 32.41 -14.45
CA LEU A 499 3.14 31.25 -14.51
C LEU A 499 4.37 31.46 -13.60
N ARG A 500 4.19 31.49 -12.28
CA ARG A 500 5.27 31.34 -11.31
C ARG A 500 4.76 30.61 -10.07
N SER A 501 5.49 29.57 -9.69
CA SER A 501 5.44 28.75 -8.47
C SER A 501 4.68 27.42 -8.57
N SER A 502 5.44 26.44 -9.04
CA SER A 502 5.36 25.01 -8.74
C SER A 502 5.43 24.76 -7.22
N SER A 503 4.65 23.76 -6.78
CA SER A 503 4.50 23.24 -5.41
C SER A 503 3.42 23.95 -4.56
N SER A 504 2.38 23.16 -4.21
CA SER A 504 1.42 23.33 -3.11
C SER A 504 0.09 24.08 -3.27
N LYS A 505 -0.46 24.27 -4.49
CA LYS A 505 -1.89 24.65 -4.64
C LYS A 505 -2.69 23.52 -5.26
N LEU A 506 -3.60 22.94 -4.47
CA LEU A 506 -4.67 22.03 -4.90
C LEU A 506 -5.26 22.55 -6.22
N ALA A 507 -5.17 21.74 -7.27
CA ALA A 507 -5.59 22.14 -8.61
C ALA A 507 -7.09 22.50 -8.60
N GLN A 508 -7.39 23.74 -8.94
CA GLN A 508 -8.76 24.22 -9.08
C GLN A 508 -9.32 23.70 -10.40
N LEU A 509 -10.49 23.04 -10.36
CA LEU A 509 -11.16 22.48 -11.54
C LEU A 509 -11.37 23.57 -12.61
N THR A 510 -10.75 23.40 -13.78
CA THR A 510 -10.88 24.36 -14.90
C THR A 510 -11.94 23.91 -15.89
N LEU A 511 -12.47 24.87 -16.67
CA LEU A 511 -13.43 24.56 -17.74
C LEU A 511 -12.80 23.61 -18.79
N GLU A 512 -11.55 23.86 -19.17
CA GLU A 512 -10.80 23.04 -20.13
C GLU A 512 -10.69 21.58 -19.66
N GLN A 513 -10.39 21.36 -18.38
CA GLN A 513 -10.28 20.03 -17.79
C GLN A 513 -11.62 19.27 -17.79
N ILE A 514 -12.74 19.97 -17.52
CA ILE A 514 -14.08 19.37 -17.62
C ILE A 514 -14.35 18.94 -19.07
N LEU A 515 -14.09 19.82 -20.04
CA LEU A 515 -14.33 19.55 -21.46
C LEU A 515 -13.47 18.38 -21.97
N GLU A 516 -12.22 18.27 -21.53
CA GLU A 516 -11.32 17.18 -21.90
C GLU A 516 -11.82 15.82 -21.37
N HIS A 517 -12.22 15.74 -20.10
CA HIS A 517 -12.84 14.53 -19.54
C HIS A 517 -14.15 14.15 -20.27
N MET A 518 -14.93 15.13 -20.69
CA MET A 518 -16.14 14.91 -21.49
C MET A 518 -15.84 14.40 -22.89
N ASP A 519 -14.78 14.88 -23.54
CA ASP A 519 -14.36 14.35 -24.83
C ASP A 519 -13.90 12.89 -24.73
N ASN A 520 -13.10 12.58 -23.70
CA ASN A 520 -12.66 11.22 -23.42
C ASN A 520 -13.85 10.27 -23.18
N LEU A 521 -14.87 10.72 -22.43
CA LEU A 521 -16.11 9.98 -22.24
C LEU A 521 -16.85 9.76 -23.57
N ARG A 522 -16.99 10.80 -24.40
CA ARG A 522 -17.64 10.72 -25.72
C ARG A 522 -16.94 9.72 -26.63
N LEU A 523 -15.61 9.79 -26.73
CA LEU A 523 -14.80 8.84 -27.51
C LEU A 523 -14.97 7.41 -26.99
N SER A 524 -14.98 7.21 -25.67
CA SER A 524 -15.19 5.90 -25.05
C SER A 524 -16.57 5.31 -25.34
N LEU A 525 -17.63 6.13 -25.33
CA LEU A 525 -19.00 5.70 -25.63
C LEU A 525 -19.17 5.31 -27.09
N SER A 526 -18.53 6.03 -28.02
CA SER A 526 -18.60 5.76 -29.46
C SER A 526 -18.06 4.38 -29.87
N ASN A 527 -17.19 3.79 -29.05
CA ASN A 527 -16.61 2.46 -29.28
C ASN A 527 -17.61 1.32 -28.98
N THR A 528 -18.73 1.62 -28.31
CA THR A 528 -19.79 0.66 -27.95
C THR A 528 -20.90 0.67 -29.01
N LYS A 529 -20.64 0.07 -30.18
CA LYS A 529 -21.56 0.08 -31.33
C LYS A 529 -22.93 -0.60 -31.14
N ASN A 530 -23.32 -1.03 -29.94
CA ASN A 530 -24.54 -1.80 -29.73
C ASN A 530 -25.48 -1.35 -28.60
N ASN A 531 -25.31 -0.20 -27.92
CA ASN A 531 -26.28 0.10 -26.83
C ASN A 531 -26.67 1.54 -26.46
N CYS A 532 -26.27 2.60 -27.16
CA CYS A 532 -26.70 3.94 -26.77
C CYS A 532 -27.01 4.84 -27.97
N GLN A 533 -28.18 4.63 -28.56
CA GLN A 533 -28.79 5.62 -29.48
C GLN A 533 -29.60 6.69 -28.71
N TYR A 534 -29.49 6.74 -27.37
CA TYR A 534 -30.46 7.46 -26.52
C TYR A 534 -29.96 8.47 -25.45
N PRO A 535 -28.67 8.58 -25.01
CA PRO A 535 -28.29 9.67 -24.10
C PRO A 535 -27.86 10.97 -24.81
N HIS A 536 -27.54 10.90 -26.12
CA HIS A 536 -26.81 11.96 -26.81
C HIS A 536 -27.60 13.26 -27.07
N THR A 537 -28.94 13.23 -27.09
CA THR A 537 -29.77 14.40 -27.41
C THR A 537 -30.05 15.32 -26.23
N GLN A 538 -30.03 14.82 -24.99
CA GLN A 538 -30.25 15.64 -23.79
C GLN A 538 -29.00 16.46 -23.44
N TRP A 539 -27.81 15.86 -23.47
CA TRP A 539 -26.56 16.55 -23.09
C TRP A 539 -26.25 17.73 -24.02
N SER A 540 -26.52 17.60 -25.32
CA SER A 540 -26.33 18.68 -26.29
C SER A 540 -27.35 19.82 -26.14
N SER A 541 -28.60 19.52 -25.77
CA SER A 541 -29.65 20.54 -25.64
C SER A 541 -29.52 21.39 -24.37
N GLU A 542 -28.90 20.86 -23.32
CA GLU A 542 -28.82 21.53 -22.02
C GLU A 542 -27.50 22.24 -21.73
N MET A 543 -26.39 21.82 -22.34
CA MET A 543 -25.07 22.45 -22.13
C MET A 543 -24.83 23.67 -23.03
N LEU A 544 -25.45 23.72 -24.21
CA LEU A 544 -25.26 24.78 -25.22
C LEU A 544 -25.58 26.20 -24.71
N PRO A 545 -26.64 26.45 -23.89
CA PRO A 545 -26.95 27.78 -23.38
C PRO A 545 -25.95 28.32 -22.33
N THR A 546 -25.02 27.49 -21.86
CA THR A 546 -24.15 27.80 -20.71
C THR A 546 -22.71 28.17 -21.10
N LEU A 547 -22.40 28.24 -22.39
CA LEU A 547 -21.04 28.44 -22.92
C LEU A 547 -20.90 29.82 -23.58
N THR A 548 -19.71 30.43 -23.50
CA THR A 548 -19.42 31.67 -24.26
C THR A 548 -19.20 31.35 -25.75
N PRO A 549 -19.31 32.32 -26.69
CA PRO A 549 -19.19 32.03 -28.14
C PRO A 549 -17.88 31.34 -28.55
N CYS A 550 -16.79 31.55 -27.80
CA CYS A 550 -15.52 30.84 -28.02
C CYS A 550 -15.56 29.40 -27.49
N ASP A 551 -16.24 29.14 -26.38
CA ASP A 551 -16.39 27.78 -25.82
C ASP A 551 -17.46 26.99 -26.59
N GLU A 552 -18.40 27.70 -27.23
CA GLU A 552 -19.42 27.16 -28.14
C GLU A 552 -18.76 26.59 -29.42
N LEU A 553 -17.68 27.18 -29.91
CA LEU A 553 -16.89 26.64 -31.03
C LEU A 553 -16.21 25.32 -30.65
N THR A 554 -15.58 25.24 -29.48
CA THR A 554 -14.95 24.00 -28.99
C THR A 554 -16.00 22.92 -28.71
N PHE A 555 -17.15 23.29 -28.14
CA PHE A 555 -18.27 22.38 -27.88
C PHE A 555 -18.94 21.87 -29.17
N ASN A 556 -19.08 22.72 -30.19
CA ASN A 556 -19.57 22.34 -31.52
C ASN A 556 -18.58 21.43 -32.28
N VAL A 557 -17.28 21.53 -32.01
CA VAL A 557 -16.26 20.60 -32.50
C VAL A 557 -16.32 19.25 -31.76
N LEU A 558 -16.61 19.27 -30.46
CA LEU A 558 -16.75 18.08 -29.61
C LEU A 558 -18.06 17.31 -29.85
N PHE A 559 -19.17 17.98 -30.19
CA PHE A 559 -20.47 17.37 -30.48
C PHE A 559 -20.99 17.75 -31.88
N PRO A 560 -20.54 17.07 -32.97
CA PRO A 560 -20.87 17.47 -34.34
C PRO A 560 -22.26 17.05 -34.83
N TRP A 561 -23.13 16.51 -33.98
CA TRP A 561 -24.39 15.90 -34.41
C TRP A 561 -25.60 16.80 -34.13
N ARG A 562 -25.93 17.69 -35.08
CA ARG A 562 -27.31 18.16 -35.23
C ARG A 562 -28.14 17.03 -35.85
N PRO A 563 -29.29 16.62 -35.30
CA PRO A 563 -30.37 16.14 -36.14
C PRO A 563 -30.72 17.30 -37.08
N ALA A 564 -30.80 17.05 -38.38
CA ALA A 564 -31.26 18.03 -39.34
C ALA A 564 -32.70 18.43 -39.01
N VAL A 565 -32.87 19.47 -38.20
CA VAL A 565 -34.12 20.22 -38.11
C VAL A 565 -33.96 21.36 -39.12
N GLU A 566 -34.59 21.14 -40.27
CA GLU A 566 -34.87 22.08 -41.34
C GLU A 566 -33.72 23.04 -41.75
N GLY A 567 -32.97 22.62 -42.77
CA GLY A 567 -32.85 23.49 -43.95
C GLY A 567 -31.61 24.36 -44.11
N HIS A 568 -30.51 24.23 -43.36
CA HIS A 568 -29.26 24.92 -43.69
C HIS A 568 -28.01 24.11 -43.30
N CYS A 569 -27.20 23.70 -44.29
CA CYS A 569 -25.87 23.13 -44.07
C CYS A 569 -24.81 24.24 -44.14
N VAL A 570 -24.06 24.45 -43.06
CA VAL A 570 -22.86 25.30 -43.06
C VAL A 570 -21.63 24.40 -43.22
N TRP A 571 -20.87 24.59 -44.29
CA TRP A 571 -19.53 24.00 -44.44
C TRP A 571 -18.49 25.05 -44.04
N LEU A 572 -17.67 24.75 -43.04
CA LEU A 572 -16.47 25.52 -42.71
C LEU A 572 -15.24 24.72 -43.13
N ILE A 573 -14.53 25.21 -44.15
CA ILE A 573 -13.20 24.73 -44.53
C ILE A 573 -12.20 25.49 -43.66
N SER A 574 -11.46 24.78 -42.79
CA SER A 574 -10.32 25.33 -42.08
C SER A 574 -9.13 25.43 -43.04
N HIS A 575 -8.63 26.65 -43.25
CA HIS A 575 -7.43 26.90 -44.03
C HIS A 575 -6.20 26.66 -43.15
N ASN A 576 -5.73 25.42 -43.08
CA ASN A 576 -4.39 25.11 -42.57
C ASN A 576 -3.63 24.24 -43.58
N ALA A 577 -3.39 24.84 -44.74
CA ALA A 577 -2.43 24.38 -45.71
C ALA A 577 -1.90 25.63 -46.44
N LEU A 578 -0.86 26.25 -45.90
CA LEU A 578 0.16 27.04 -46.62
C LEU A 578 1.16 27.53 -45.56
N GLY A 579 2.43 27.17 -45.76
CA GLY A 579 3.52 27.43 -44.83
C GLY A 579 3.95 28.90 -44.75
N GLU A 580 4.66 29.17 -43.65
CA GLU A 580 5.65 30.22 -43.38
C GLU A 580 5.64 31.52 -44.20
N GLY A 581 5.53 32.64 -43.47
CA GLY A 581 6.25 33.89 -43.77
C GLY A 581 5.41 35.07 -44.24
N GLY A 582 5.29 36.10 -43.39
CA GLY A 582 4.82 37.43 -43.82
C GLY A 582 4.22 38.26 -42.70
N THR A 583 4.95 39.29 -42.25
CA THR A 583 4.53 40.26 -41.24
C THR A 583 3.40 41.18 -41.70
N GLN A 584 2.55 41.53 -40.74
CA GLN A 584 1.37 42.38 -40.86
C GLN A 584 1.75 43.87 -40.91
N THR A 585 1.66 44.48 -42.10
CA THR A 585 1.51 45.94 -42.34
C THR A 585 1.26 46.14 -43.84
N ASP A 586 0.41 47.12 -44.16
CA ASP A 586 -0.03 47.55 -45.50
C ASP A 586 -1.25 46.82 -46.06
N PHE A 587 -2.44 47.39 -45.81
CA PHE A 587 -3.44 47.65 -46.85
C PHE A 587 -4.57 48.48 -46.24
N ASN A 588 -4.33 49.78 -46.14
CA ASN A 588 -5.35 50.78 -45.83
C ASN A 588 -5.23 51.88 -46.89
N SER A 589 -5.74 51.65 -48.09
CA SER A 589 -6.14 52.69 -49.06
C SER A 589 -6.49 52.09 -50.42
N ARG A 590 -7.78 52.11 -50.78
CA ARG A 590 -8.33 52.75 -52.00
C ARG A 590 -9.75 52.24 -52.25
N HIS A 591 -10.65 53.21 -52.24
CA HIS A 591 -12.01 53.13 -52.73
C HIS A 591 -12.02 53.12 -54.27
N ASP A 592 -13.00 52.41 -54.81
CA ASP A 592 -13.68 52.58 -56.12
C ASP A 592 -12.83 52.42 -57.39
N ASP A 593 -12.99 51.29 -58.09
CA ASP A 593 -13.77 51.22 -59.33
C ASP A 593 -13.77 49.81 -59.96
N ASP A 594 -14.84 49.56 -60.70
CA ASP A 594 -15.35 48.34 -61.33
C ASP A 594 -14.35 47.52 -62.16
N ASP A 595 -14.19 46.23 -61.83
CA ASP A 595 -13.88 45.18 -62.82
C ASP A 595 -14.07 43.73 -62.31
N PHE A 596 -14.50 43.50 -61.06
CA PHE A 596 -14.73 42.14 -60.53
C PHE A 596 -16.16 41.61 -60.70
N CYS A 597 -17.05 42.39 -61.33
CA CYS A 597 -18.50 42.09 -61.42
C CYS A 597 -18.94 41.36 -62.71
N SER A 598 -18.04 40.84 -63.54
CA SER A 598 -18.40 40.35 -64.88
C SER A 598 -18.33 38.82 -65.09
N PHE A 599 -18.19 38.00 -64.04
CA PHE A 599 -18.21 36.52 -64.22
C PHE A 599 -19.29 35.75 -63.45
N PHE A 600 -20.02 36.38 -62.51
CA PHE A 600 -21.06 35.70 -61.71
C PHE A 600 -22.38 36.48 -61.60
N GLY A 601 -22.73 37.29 -62.61
CA GLY A 601 -23.99 38.06 -62.65
C GLY A 601 -25.28 37.26 -62.93
N GLY A 602 -25.27 35.93 -62.80
CA GLY A 602 -26.40 35.07 -63.22
C GLY A 602 -27.23 34.44 -62.10
N MET A 603 -26.80 34.48 -60.84
CA MET A 603 -27.49 33.83 -59.72
C MET A 603 -27.47 34.77 -58.53
N GLY A 604 -28.61 35.35 -58.17
CA GLY A 604 -28.72 36.38 -57.13
C GLY A 604 -28.24 35.91 -55.76
N CYS A 605 -26.99 36.21 -55.43
CA CYS A 605 -26.40 36.05 -54.10
C CYS A 605 -26.18 37.43 -53.46
N THR A 606 -26.55 37.59 -52.19
CA THR A 606 -26.28 38.78 -51.37
C THR A 606 -25.06 38.55 -50.47
N PHE A 607 -24.16 39.53 -50.39
CA PHE A 607 -22.96 39.51 -49.55
C PHE A 607 -23.20 40.26 -48.22
N PHE A 608 -22.69 39.72 -47.11
CA PHE A 608 -22.54 40.43 -45.83
C PHE A 608 -21.06 40.40 -45.40
N LEU A 609 -20.54 41.56 -44.98
CA LEU A 609 -19.17 41.76 -44.54
C LEU A 609 -19.17 42.16 -43.04
N GLU A 610 -18.85 41.21 -42.16
CA GLU A 610 -18.46 41.47 -40.76
C GLU A 610 -17.13 40.74 -40.51
N ASN A 611 -16.02 41.50 -40.47
CA ASN A 611 -14.60 41.11 -40.33
C ASN A 611 -13.82 40.64 -41.59
N PRO A 612 -12.54 41.05 -41.77
CA PRO A 612 -11.80 40.89 -43.03
C PRO A 612 -11.15 39.51 -43.25
N HIS A 613 -11.45 38.51 -42.41
CA HIS A 613 -10.85 37.17 -42.49
C HIS A 613 -11.82 36.04 -42.90
N PHE A 614 -13.10 36.32 -43.14
CA PHE A 614 -14.08 35.31 -43.53
C PHE A 614 -15.05 35.82 -44.61
N LEU A 615 -15.31 35.00 -45.64
CA LEU A 615 -16.36 35.22 -46.64
C LEU A 615 -17.45 34.15 -46.47
N LEU A 616 -18.68 34.58 -46.22
CA LEU A 616 -19.85 33.71 -46.11
C LEU A 616 -20.54 33.57 -47.47
N PHE A 617 -20.79 32.35 -47.94
CA PHE A 617 -21.59 32.08 -49.15
C PHE A 617 -22.95 31.48 -48.79
N LEU A 618 -24.02 32.05 -49.35
CA LEU A 618 -25.38 31.49 -49.30
C LEU A 618 -25.83 31.18 -50.74
N ALA A 619 -26.19 29.93 -51.02
CA ALA A 619 -26.76 29.51 -52.30
C ALA A 619 -28.22 29.02 -52.12
N PRO A 620 -29.13 29.28 -53.08
CA PRO A 620 -30.54 28.86 -52.99
C PRO A 620 -30.75 27.35 -53.29
N PRO A 621 -31.90 26.78 -52.87
CA PRO A 621 -32.07 25.33 -52.61
C PRO A 621 -32.30 24.44 -53.85
N SER A 622 -32.04 24.89 -55.07
CA SER A 622 -32.37 24.15 -56.30
C SER A 622 -31.28 23.21 -56.84
N CYS A 623 -30.15 23.02 -56.14
CA CYS A 623 -29.05 22.16 -56.58
C CYS A 623 -28.78 21.01 -55.60
N LEU A 624 -29.69 20.04 -55.47
CA LEU A 624 -29.44 18.80 -54.72
C LEU A 624 -29.87 17.58 -55.56
N ALA A 625 -28.90 16.79 -56.00
CA ALA A 625 -29.11 15.40 -56.44
C ALA A 625 -28.33 14.45 -55.50
N PRO A 626 -28.86 13.27 -55.15
CA PRO A 626 -28.28 12.43 -54.11
C PRO A 626 -27.20 11.51 -54.68
N CYS A 627 -25.99 11.52 -54.11
CA CYS A 627 -24.98 10.49 -54.38
C CYS A 627 -24.69 9.69 -53.10
N SER A 628 -25.28 8.49 -53.07
CA SER A 628 -24.88 7.38 -52.23
C SER A 628 -23.58 6.73 -52.75
N LYS A 629 -22.74 6.26 -51.81
CA LYS A 629 -21.60 5.32 -51.92
C LYS A 629 -20.20 5.93 -51.84
N SER A 630 -19.38 5.21 -51.07
CA SER A 630 -17.95 5.33 -50.88
C SER A 630 -17.18 5.61 -52.18
N SER A 631 -16.32 6.63 -52.15
CA SER A 631 -15.10 6.68 -52.96
C SER A 631 -14.11 7.65 -52.32
N VAL A 632 -12.94 7.11 -51.96
CA VAL A 632 -11.72 7.88 -51.71
C VAL A 632 -11.30 8.45 -53.07
N MET A 633 -11.28 9.78 -53.23
CA MET A 633 -10.73 10.43 -54.41
C MET A 633 -9.61 11.38 -54.00
N SER A 634 -8.38 10.98 -54.34
CA SER A 634 -7.16 11.79 -54.30
C SER A 634 -7.27 12.91 -55.34
N MET A 635 -7.24 14.17 -54.92
CA MET A 635 -7.09 15.32 -55.82
C MET A 635 -5.61 15.65 -55.98
N SER A 636 -4.98 14.99 -56.95
CA SER A 636 -3.70 15.40 -57.54
C SER A 636 -3.87 15.45 -59.06
N SER A 637 -4.50 16.51 -59.56
CA SER A 637 -4.43 16.96 -60.97
C SER A 637 -5.58 17.95 -61.23
N LEU A 638 -5.28 19.25 -61.28
CA LEU A 638 -5.93 20.23 -62.16
C LEU A 638 -5.18 21.56 -62.06
N TYR A 639 -3.96 21.56 -62.59
CA TYR A 639 -3.31 22.75 -63.12
C TYR A 639 -3.44 22.68 -64.64
N LYS A 640 -4.26 23.55 -65.25
CA LYS A 640 -3.95 24.26 -66.50
C LYS A 640 -5.14 25.08 -67.01
N ASN A 641 -4.79 26.36 -67.22
CA ASN A 641 -5.46 27.46 -67.91
C ASN A 641 -6.60 28.16 -67.16
#